data_AF-A0A9E3R5E1-F1
#
_entry.id   AF-A0A9E3R5E1-F1
#
_cell.length_a   1.000
_cell.length_b   1.000
_cell.length_c   1.000
_cell.angle_alpha   90.00
_cell.angle_beta   90.00
_cell.angle_gamma   90.00
#
_symmetry.space_group_name_H-M   'P 1'
#
loop_
_entity.id
_entity.type
_entity.pdbx_description
1 polymer ?
#
loop_
_entity_poly.entity_id
_entity_poly.type
_entity_poly.pdbx_seq_one_letter_code
_entity_poly.pdbx_strand_id
1 'polypeptide(L)'
;PLADIFAAPVAAVAQPKAPEKLSELFASIPAGTSWKALAPAQRKALTEVMEGRLAEFEHAWGEAGLAAKREGLQGAPTERQTAAFNAFVRAVFDNQVSEHFTATRSVKNPELLTALKDLFLVKSAEGRAFSEFYGGIGRDVSGNDLREMPLPSKKALEAAERLAGRALRAVKQIPDAGLTEVERSIRDRLLDKLVTFQGGSMGGFGFGGQDLITPYGRAAWASDVMLVATKAEGDVYHGRPEAYLKDLTTYFLSPDLVRVNAGTVQATVQGILPDVVNADMVKESLGDPATDVRAKAFLLLGQWYGERLAASDGAERLGYGMTPRQQNAMFKNFEADQLVPFTELKTVSQFRKQFDSYMAAQTSHYRDVAGAAVDALFGQGLDANARAQVTAALGQATLGTMVSSVKTALDQATGSTRASAKFQKALDDIGTIDAVPDGGTVPPAQAARIQAMWDEVKAYISTTYAGGPVDLGALLPDDVTIAAQGGTFTAQGGAITVGLSTPISAASLYGTLLHEAKHSIDQRSGVASKIEGGATEGGGLITENMVAPRFMDAKYQGDPLNAAFAKLALITSGVRLGARSEATIAVLQAKKGTDAVGLAKDIGRKWGVPEGSLDALVNRAFNGLQYFGYLGGAVQFGSTLDWLQAQVQPRGGKVLDPFLLQASGVPTAGRDAESVAKLKAVLG
;
A
#
# COMPACT_ATOMS: atom_id res chain seq x y z
N PRO A 1 44.47 -12.54 -18.60
CA PRO A 1 45.12 -11.23 -18.35
C PRO A 1 44.25 -10.01 -18.77
N LEU A 2 42.96 -10.01 -18.40
CA LEU A 2 42.01 -8.89 -18.60
C LEU A 2 41.00 -8.81 -17.43
N ALA A 3 41.45 -9.07 -16.20
CA ALA A 3 40.62 -9.00 -14.99
C ALA A 3 40.73 -7.64 -14.24
N ASP A 4 41.56 -6.71 -14.70
CA ASP A 4 41.97 -5.52 -13.92
C ASP A 4 41.46 -4.16 -14.44
N ILE A 5 40.56 -4.11 -15.43
CA ILE A 5 40.17 -2.82 -16.04
C ILE A 5 39.06 -2.07 -15.25
N PHE A 6 38.51 -2.65 -14.18
CA PHE A 6 37.55 -1.96 -13.29
C PHE A 6 38.05 -1.68 -11.87
N ALA A 7 39.33 -1.92 -11.59
CA ALA A 7 39.98 -1.43 -10.37
C ALA A 7 40.71 -0.13 -10.68
N ALA A 8 40.02 1.02 -10.60
CA ALA A 8 40.71 2.30 -10.50
C ALA A 8 41.59 2.29 -9.23
N PRO A 9 42.83 2.81 -9.25
CA PRO A 9 43.69 2.82 -8.08
C PRO A 9 43.08 3.69 -6.99
N VAL A 10 42.72 3.03 -5.90
CA VAL A 10 42.14 3.58 -4.69
C VAL A 10 43.19 4.45 -3.99
N ALA A 11 42.97 5.75 -3.88
CA ALA A 11 43.60 6.51 -2.82
C ALA A 11 42.96 6.05 -1.51
N ALA A 12 43.69 5.22 -0.76
CA ALA A 12 43.23 4.68 0.51
C ALA A 12 43.00 5.83 1.50
N VAL A 13 41.74 6.19 1.72
CA VAL A 13 41.34 6.89 2.94
C VAL A 13 41.63 5.90 4.07
N ALA A 14 42.54 6.26 4.97
CA ALA A 14 42.89 5.42 6.11
C ALA A 14 41.63 5.16 6.96
N GLN A 15 41.06 3.96 6.84
CA GLN A 15 39.90 3.54 7.62
C GLN A 15 40.36 3.02 8.99
N PRO A 16 39.65 3.36 10.09
CA PRO A 16 39.87 2.73 11.38
C PRO A 16 39.54 1.22 11.28
N LYS A 17 40.33 0.40 11.99
CA LYS A 17 40.27 -1.07 11.93
C LYS A 17 39.02 -1.57 12.69
N ALA A 18 37.93 -1.81 11.95
CA ALA A 18 36.72 -2.47 12.43
C ALA A 18 37.02 -3.87 13.03
N PRO A 19 36.15 -4.43 13.91
CA PRO A 19 36.32 -5.80 14.41
C PRO A 19 36.44 -6.81 13.27
N GLU A 20 37.28 -7.85 13.44
CA GLU A 20 37.62 -8.78 12.36
C GLU A 20 36.42 -9.60 11.85
N LYS A 21 35.33 -9.80 12.63
CA LYS A 21 34.05 -10.38 12.19
C LYS A 21 32.84 -9.87 12.99
N LEU A 22 31.73 -9.50 12.33
CA LEU A 22 30.49 -9.07 12.98
C LEU A 22 29.77 -10.22 13.67
N SER A 23 29.85 -11.44 13.14
CA SER A 23 29.25 -12.61 13.78
C SER A 23 29.78 -12.83 15.19
N GLU A 24 31.10 -12.70 15.40
CA GLU A 24 31.71 -12.83 16.73
C GLU A 24 31.24 -11.72 17.69
N LEU A 25 31.12 -10.48 17.18
CA LEU A 25 30.60 -9.36 17.94
C LEU A 25 29.15 -9.60 18.40
N PHE A 26 28.24 -9.95 17.49
CA PHE A 26 26.84 -10.23 17.83
C PHE A 26 26.67 -11.50 18.70
N ALA A 27 27.51 -12.51 18.49
CA ALA A 27 27.54 -13.69 19.36
C ALA A 27 27.86 -13.30 20.81
N SER A 28 28.79 -12.37 21.02
CA SER A 28 29.23 -11.91 22.36
C SER A 28 28.19 -11.07 23.13
N ILE A 29 27.24 -10.44 22.44
CA ILE A 29 26.25 -9.53 23.05
C ILE A 29 25.07 -10.35 23.56
N PRO A 30 24.72 -10.34 24.87
CA PRO A 30 23.54 -11.07 25.35
C PRO A 30 22.24 -10.64 24.65
N ALA A 31 21.30 -11.57 24.46
CA ALA A 31 19.99 -11.24 23.92
C ALA A 31 19.27 -10.23 24.83
N GLY A 32 18.53 -9.29 24.24
CA GLY A 32 17.81 -8.23 24.98
C GLY A 32 18.69 -7.09 25.53
N THR A 33 20.02 -7.13 25.33
CA THR A 33 20.91 -6.02 25.73
C THR A 33 20.46 -4.73 25.04
N SER A 34 20.20 -3.66 25.80
CA SER A 34 19.83 -2.36 25.22
C SER A 34 21.02 -1.63 24.60
N TRP A 35 20.76 -0.69 23.68
CA TRP A 35 21.81 0.11 23.01
C TRP A 35 22.66 0.88 24.03
N LYS A 36 22.00 1.41 25.07
CA LYS A 36 22.66 2.14 26.16
C LYS A 36 23.54 1.23 27.03
N ALA A 37 23.15 -0.03 27.21
CA ALA A 37 23.89 -1.00 28.02
C ALA A 37 25.11 -1.61 27.32
N LEU A 38 25.22 -1.49 25.99
CA LEU A 38 26.39 -1.97 25.25
C LEU A 38 27.71 -1.36 25.79
N ALA A 39 28.79 -2.13 25.73
CA ALA A 39 30.11 -1.59 26.05
C ALA A 39 30.47 -0.47 25.04
N PRO A 40 31.16 0.61 25.45
CA PRO A 40 31.54 1.69 24.54
C PRO A 40 32.32 1.20 23.31
N ALA A 41 33.17 0.19 23.46
CA ALA A 41 33.91 -0.43 22.36
C ALA A 41 32.99 -1.14 21.35
N GLN A 42 31.95 -1.83 21.82
CA GLN A 42 30.98 -2.52 20.95
C GLN A 42 30.15 -1.50 20.15
N ARG A 43 29.67 -0.42 20.80
CA ARG A 43 28.97 0.67 20.10
C ARG A 43 29.84 1.32 19.04
N LYS A 44 31.10 1.61 19.40
CA LYS A 44 32.07 2.21 18.47
C LYS A 44 32.29 1.30 17.25
N ALA A 45 32.54 0.01 17.48
CA ALA A 45 32.73 -0.97 16.41
C ALA A 45 31.53 -1.07 15.46
N LEU A 46 30.30 -1.14 15.98
CA LEU A 46 29.08 -1.17 15.16
C LEU A 46 28.88 0.13 14.37
N THR A 47 29.24 1.27 14.96
CA THR A 47 29.16 2.58 14.31
C THR A 47 30.17 2.68 13.16
N GLU A 48 31.43 2.27 13.38
CA GLU A 48 32.47 2.26 12.35
C GLU A 48 32.11 1.35 11.17
N VAL A 49 31.50 0.20 11.43
CA VAL A 49 30.97 -0.70 10.39
C VAL A 49 29.87 -0.02 9.56
N MET A 50 28.91 0.62 10.23
CA MET A 50 27.82 1.34 9.57
C MET A 50 28.35 2.49 8.72
N GLU A 51 29.24 3.33 9.27
CA GLU A 51 29.81 4.48 8.56
C GLU A 51 30.65 4.05 7.36
N GLY A 52 31.51 3.06 7.54
CA GLY A 52 32.34 2.52 6.46
C GLY A 52 31.49 1.95 5.33
N ARG A 53 30.42 1.21 5.68
CA ARG A 53 29.51 0.64 4.68
C ARG A 53 28.67 1.70 3.96
N LEU A 54 28.16 2.70 4.67
CA LEU A 54 27.48 3.83 4.04
C LEU A 54 28.42 4.56 3.07
N ALA A 55 29.68 4.79 3.45
CA ALA A 55 30.65 5.44 2.59
C ALA A 55 30.96 4.62 1.32
N GLU A 56 31.10 3.29 1.43
CA GLU A 56 31.23 2.40 0.27
C GLU A 56 30.01 2.52 -0.66
N PHE A 57 28.81 2.52 -0.08
CA PHE A 57 27.58 2.63 -0.84
C PHE A 57 27.42 4.00 -1.52
N GLU A 58 27.75 5.08 -0.82
CA GLU A 58 27.79 6.44 -1.36
C GLU A 58 28.82 6.60 -2.47
N HIS A 59 29.96 5.94 -2.37
CA HIS A 59 30.96 5.93 -3.44
C HIS A 59 30.40 5.24 -4.69
N ALA A 60 29.73 4.09 -4.52
CA ALA A 60 29.19 3.31 -5.62
C ALA A 60 27.92 3.94 -6.26
N TRP A 61 27.04 4.55 -5.47
CA TRP A 61 25.68 4.96 -5.87
C TRP A 61 25.37 6.43 -5.61
N GLY A 62 26.32 7.20 -5.08
CA GLY A 62 26.26 8.66 -5.09
C GLY A 62 26.50 9.22 -6.49
N GLU A 63 26.59 10.55 -6.57
CA GLU A 63 26.61 11.27 -7.85
C GLU A 63 27.74 10.85 -8.79
N ALA A 64 28.97 10.70 -8.27
CA ALA A 64 30.12 10.24 -9.05
C ALA A 64 29.97 8.78 -9.51
N GLY A 65 29.52 7.89 -8.62
CA GLY A 65 29.33 6.48 -8.92
C GLY A 65 28.24 6.24 -9.97
N LEU A 66 27.13 6.97 -9.89
CA LEU A 66 26.07 6.96 -10.90
C LEU A 66 26.56 7.53 -12.24
N ALA A 67 27.34 8.61 -12.23
CA ALA A 67 27.91 9.18 -13.45
C ALA A 67 28.83 8.19 -14.17
N ALA A 68 29.73 7.52 -13.44
CA ALA A 68 30.62 6.50 -14.02
C ALA A 68 29.86 5.30 -14.59
N LYS A 69 28.84 4.80 -13.88
CA LYS A 69 27.97 3.71 -14.38
C LYS A 69 27.19 4.13 -15.62
N ARG A 70 26.71 5.37 -15.66
CA ARG A 70 26.02 5.95 -16.80
C ARG A 70 26.92 6.04 -18.03
N GLU A 71 28.14 6.52 -17.85
CA GLU A 71 29.15 6.57 -18.92
C GLU A 71 29.42 5.17 -19.49
N GLY A 72 29.63 4.17 -18.62
CA GLY A 72 29.82 2.77 -19.04
C GLY A 72 28.63 2.20 -19.83
N LEU A 73 27.40 2.43 -19.36
CA LEU A 73 26.19 1.95 -20.04
C LEU A 73 25.88 2.68 -21.35
N GLN A 74 26.28 3.95 -21.49
CA GLN A 74 26.00 4.77 -22.66
C GLN A 74 27.08 4.67 -23.73
N GLY A 75 28.35 4.52 -23.35
CA GLY A 75 29.49 4.43 -24.26
C GLY A 75 29.66 3.04 -24.88
N ALA A 76 30.16 2.09 -24.09
CA ALA A 76 30.48 0.73 -24.54
C ALA A 76 30.01 -0.31 -23.50
N PRO A 77 28.69 -0.56 -23.38
CA PRO A 77 28.18 -1.53 -22.44
C PRO A 77 28.69 -2.94 -22.77
N THR A 78 29.06 -3.71 -21.76
CA THR A 78 29.38 -5.13 -21.95
C THR A 78 28.14 -5.91 -22.39
N GLU A 79 28.34 -7.12 -22.91
CA GLU A 79 27.22 -8.01 -23.27
C GLU A 79 26.30 -8.29 -22.06
N ARG A 80 26.89 -8.45 -20.87
CA ARG A 80 26.14 -8.68 -19.63
C ARG A 80 25.32 -7.45 -19.22
N GLN A 81 25.91 -6.27 -19.31
CA GLN A 81 25.21 -5.01 -19.06
C GLN A 81 24.04 -4.81 -20.03
N THR A 82 24.27 -5.11 -21.30
CA THR A 82 23.24 -5.05 -22.35
C THR A 82 22.11 -6.04 -22.07
N ALA A 83 22.43 -7.28 -21.69
CA ALA A 83 21.44 -8.28 -21.34
C ALA A 83 20.62 -7.88 -20.10
N ALA A 84 21.27 -7.39 -19.04
CA ALA A 84 20.60 -6.93 -17.83
C ALA A 84 19.67 -5.74 -18.10
N PHE A 85 20.14 -4.76 -18.89
CA PHE A 85 19.31 -3.63 -19.30
C PHE A 85 18.09 -4.07 -20.13
N ASN A 86 18.27 -5.00 -21.08
CA ASN A 86 17.15 -5.49 -21.90
C ASN A 86 16.14 -6.30 -21.07
N ALA A 87 16.62 -7.13 -20.12
CA ALA A 87 15.76 -7.85 -19.19
C ALA A 87 14.98 -6.86 -18.30
N PHE A 88 15.65 -5.82 -17.80
CA PHE A 88 15.04 -4.75 -17.03
C PHE A 88 13.90 -4.07 -17.80
N VAL A 89 14.15 -3.61 -19.02
CA VAL A 89 13.11 -2.91 -19.80
C VAL A 89 11.92 -3.85 -20.06
N ARG A 90 12.17 -5.12 -20.34
CA ARG A 90 11.09 -6.10 -20.54
C ARG A 90 10.26 -6.32 -19.28
N ALA A 91 10.90 -6.41 -18.11
CA ALA A 91 10.20 -6.62 -16.85
C ALA A 91 9.43 -5.37 -16.41
N VAL A 92 9.99 -4.17 -16.61
CA VAL A 92 9.36 -2.91 -16.17
C VAL A 92 8.26 -2.43 -17.11
N PHE A 93 8.36 -2.80 -18.39
CA PHE A 93 7.44 -2.38 -19.45
C PHE A 93 6.75 -3.58 -20.12
N ASP A 94 6.58 -4.69 -19.38
CA ASP A 94 5.98 -5.95 -19.82
C ASP A 94 4.62 -5.78 -20.53
N ASN A 95 3.87 -4.75 -20.15
CA ASN A 95 2.58 -4.40 -20.73
C ASN A 95 2.65 -3.55 -21.99
N GLN A 96 3.79 -2.91 -22.25
CA GLN A 96 4.01 -2.09 -23.44
C GLN A 96 4.77 -2.86 -24.52
N VAL A 97 5.39 -3.99 -24.18
CA VAL A 97 6.31 -4.70 -25.07
C VAL A 97 6.08 -6.21 -25.07
N SER A 98 6.33 -6.86 -26.20
CA SER A 98 6.26 -8.33 -26.31
C SER A 98 7.33 -9.02 -25.46
N GLU A 99 7.14 -10.30 -25.12
CA GLU A 99 8.13 -11.13 -24.42
C GLU A 99 9.51 -11.22 -25.13
N HIS A 100 9.55 -11.01 -26.45
CA HIS A 100 10.77 -11.02 -27.26
C HIS A 100 11.38 -9.63 -27.46
N PHE A 101 10.85 -8.60 -26.80
CA PHE A 101 11.33 -7.23 -26.95
C PHE A 101 12.76 -7.07 -26.44
N THR A 102 13.58 -6.40 -27.23
CA THR A 102 14.98 -6.09 -26.90
C THR A 102 15.18 -4.58 -27.05
N ALA A 103 15.25 -3.86 -25.94
CA ALA A 103 15.30 -2.39 -25.93
C ALA A 103 16.42 -1.82 -26.81
N THR A 104 17.63 -2.36 -26.72
CA THR A 104 18.78 -1.90 -27.52
C THR A 104 18.64 -2.10 -29.03
N ARG A 105 17.72 -2.97 -29.47
CA ARG A 105 17.43 -3.19 -30.88
C ARG A 105 16.15 -2.48 -31.32
N SER A 106 15.13 -2.49 -30.47
CA SER A 106 13.76 -2.10 -30.82
C SER A 106 13.49 -0.61 -30.61
N VAL A 107 14.14 0.04 -29.63
CA VAL A 107 14.02 1.48 -29.42
C VAL A 107 14.99 2.19 -30.37
N LYS A 108 14.45 2.92 -31.34
CA LYS A 108 15.19 3.65 -32.38
C LYS A 108 15.50 5.07 -31.96
N ASN A 109 14.65 5.68 -31.14
CA ASN A 109 14.89 7.02 -30.62
C ASN A 109 16.04 6.97 -29.57
N PRO A 110 17.17 7.65 -29.83
CA PRO A 110 18.35 7.57 -28.96
C PRO A 110 18.15 8.28 -27.62
N GLU A 111 17.32 9.31 -27.57
CA GLU A 111 17.01 10.04 -26.34
C GLU A 111 16.14 9.19 -25.41
N LEU A 112 15.16 8.47 -25.98
CA LEU A 112 14.33 7.52 -25.23
C LEU A 112 15.16 6.36 -24.69
N LEU A 113 16.04 5.78 -25.52
CA LEU A 113 16.96 4.72 -25.09
C LEU A 113 17.89 5.19 -23.96
N THR A 114 18.38 6.43 -24.05
CA THR A 114 19.22 7.06 -23.02
C THR A 114 18.45 7.22 -21.70
N ALA A 115 17.20 7.70 -21.76
CA ALA A 115 16.37 7.85 -20.58
C ALA A 115 15.98 6.51 -19.93
N LEU A 116 15.76 5.46 -20.73
CA LEU A 116 15.55 4.10 -20.22
C LEU A 116 16.78 3.59 -19.45
N LYS A 117 18.00 3.85 -19.95
CA LYS A 117 19.24 3.50 -19.22
C LYS A 117 19.38 4.30 -17.93
N ASP A 118 19.00 5.57 -17.94
CA ASP A 118 18.99 6.39 -16.72
C ASP A 118 17.98 5.85 -15.70
N LEU A 119 16.78 5.44 -16.13
CA LEU A 119 15.82 4.76 -15.27
C LEU A 119 16.36 3.44 -14.70
N PHE A 120 17.07 2.64 -15.51
CA PHE A 120 17.70 1.40 -15.06
C PHE A 120 18.67 1.66 -13.90
N LEU A 121 19.51 2.69 -14.00
CA LEU A 121 20.43 3.07 -12.94
C LEU A 121 19.72 3.57 -11.68
N VAL A 122 18.70 4.41 -11.83
CA VAL A 122 17.89 4.93 -10.71
C VAL A 122 17.24 3.77 -9.96
N LYS A 123 16.56 2.87 -10.68
CA LYS A 123 15.89 1.71 -10.07
C LYS A 123 16.89 0.75 -9.43
N SER A 124 18.11 0.60 -9.97
CA SER A 124 19.14 -0.20 -9.31
C SER A 124 19.72 0.47 -8.04
N ALA A 125 19.80 1.79 -8.00
CA ALA A 125 20.25 2.52 -6.82
C ALA A 125 19.24 2.39 -5.66
N GLU A 126 17.95 2.55 -5.97
CA GLU A 126 16.88 2.69 -4.97
C GLU A 126 16.12 1.38 -4.71
N GLY A 127 15.87 0.56 -5.73
CA GLY A 127 14.89 -0.53 -5.68
C GLY A 127 15.43 -1.90 -6.10
N ARG A 128 16.75 -2.11 -6.14
CA ARG A 128 17.34 -3.39 -6.61
C ARG A 128 16.87 -4.62 -5.84
N ALA A 129 16.43 -4.48 -4.58
CA ALA A 129 15.79 -5.55 -3.81
C ALA A 129 14.45 -6.02 -4.42
N PHE A 130 13.57 -5.10 -4.79
CA PHE A 130 12.24 -5.43 -5.35
C PHE A 130 12.32 -6.16 -6.70
N SER A 131 13.44 -6.01 -7.42
CA SER A 131 13.64 -6.62 -8.75
C SER A 131 13.95 -8.13 -8.66
N GLU A 132 14.41 -8.60 -7.51
CA GLU A 132 14.67 -10.02 -7.22
C GLU A 132 13.38 -10.73 -6.76
N PHE A 133 12.61 -10.09 -5.86
CA PHE A 133 11.43 -10.71 -5.22
C PHE A 133 10.16 -10.78 -6.09
N TYR A 134 10.04 -9.96 -7.14
CA TYR A 134 8.79 -9.81 -7.91
C TYR A 134 8.92 -10.09 -9.41
N GLY A 135 9.98 -10.76 -9.87
CA GLY A 135 10.12 -11.06 -11.30
C GLY A 135 11.50 -11.42 -11.83
N GLY A 136 12.45 -11.81 -10.98
CA GLY A 136 13.60 -12.62 -11.45
C GLY A 136 14.76 -11.88 -12.10
N ILE A 137 15.06 -10.63 -11.72
CA ILE A 137 16.36 -10.02 -12.06
C ILE A 137 17.25 -10.00 -10.82
N GLY A 138 17.79 -11.16 -10.46
CA GLY A 138 18.87 -11.29 -9.46
C GLY A 138 20.22 -10.75 -9.97
N ARG A 139 20.20 -9.80 -10.91
CA ARG A 139 21.39 -9.26 -11.57
C ARG A 139 21.55 -7.76 -11.31
N ASP A 140 22.77 -7.33 -11.04
CA ASP A 140 23.13 -5.92 -10.88
C ASP A 140 23.26 -5.19 -12.24
N VAL A 141 23.59 -3.89 -12.19
CA VAL A 141 23.81 -3.06 -13.39
C VAL A 141 24.95 -3.56 -14.28
N SER A 142 25.84 -4.40 -13.75
CA SER A 142 26.93 -5.03 -14.48
C SER A 142 26.51 -6.37 -15.12
N GLY A 143 25.31 -6.86 -14.80
CA GLY A 143 24.80 -8.18 -15.17
C GLY A 143 25.39 -9.33 -14.35
N ASN A 144 25.98 -9.07 -13.19
CA ASN A 144 26.44 -10.07 -12.24
C ASN A 144 25.37 -10.33 -11.17
N ASP A 145 25.47 -11.44 -10.43
CA ASP A 145 24.51 -11.70 -9.33
C ASP A 145 24.52 -10.57 -8.29
N LEU A 146 23.35 -10.23 -7.77
CA LEU A 146 23.20 -9.18 -6.78
C LEU A 146 24.00 -9.51 -5.51
N ARG A 147 24.77 -8.52 -5.03
CA ARG A 147 25.66 -8.69 -3.86
C ARG A 147 25.38 -7.81 -2.68
N GLU A 148 24.44 -6.88 -2.82
CA GLU A 148 24.10 -5.91 -1.79
C GLU A 148 22.66 -5.44 -1.97
N MET A 149 21.97 -5.18 -0.86
CA MET A 149 20.66 -4.53 -0.84
C MET A 149 20.80 -3.01 -0.80
N PRO A 150 19.83 -2.22 -1.31
CA PRO A 150 19.90 -0.77 -1.21
C PRO A 150 19.96 -0.35 0.26
N LEU A 151 20.78 0.67 0.55
CA LEU A 151 21.00 1.17 1.91
C LEU A 151 20.35 2.55 2.06
N PRO A 152 19.92 2.91 3.28
CA PRO A 152 19.26 4.20 3.56
C PRO A 152 20.31 5.33 3.66
N SER A 153 21.04 5.58 2.58
CA SER A 153 21.93 6.73 2.43
C SER A 153 21.18 7.89 1.79
N LYS A 154 21.06 8.99 2.53
CA LYS A 154 20.43 10.20 2.00
C LYS A 154 21.14 10.71 0.74
N LYS A 155 22.47 10.69 0.70
CA LYS A 155 23.23 11.20 -0.46
C LYS A 155 23.03 10.36 -1.70
N ALA A 156 22.99 9.03 -1.58
CA ALA A 156 22.75 8.14 -2.71
C ALA A 156 21.33 8.32 -3.27
N LEU A 157 20.33 8.40 -2.38
CA LEU A 157 18.93 8.67 -2.76
C LEU A 157 18.80 10.03 -3.47
N GLU A 158 19.35 11.11 -2.90
CA GLU A 158 19.30 12.43 -3.55
C GLU A 158 20.03 12.44 -4.91
N ALA A 159 21.06 11.61 -5.10
CA ALA A 159 21.76 11.49 -6.38
C ALA A 159 20.91 10.77 -7.43
N ALA A 160 20.19 9.71 -7.03
CA ALA A 160 19.23 9.00 -7.87
C ALA A 160 18.02 9.90 -8.23
N GLU A 161 17.45 10.63 -7.26
CA GLU A 161 16.41 11.66 -7.50
C GLU A 161 16.85 12.70 -8.55
N ARG A 162 18.10 13.18 -8.46
CA ARG A 162 18.68 14.13 -9.45
C ARG A 162 18.80 13.50 -10.83
N LEU A 163 19.24 12.24 -10.92
CA LEU A 163 19.34 11.52 -12.19
C LEU A 163 17.95 11.30 -12.81
N ALA A 164 16.96 10.85 -12.03
CA ALA A 164 15.58 10.72 -12.46
C ALA A 164 15.01 12.04 -12.97
N GLY A 165 15.24 13.14 -12.24
CA GLY A 165 14.83 14.48 -12.66
C GLY A 165 15.48 14.96 -13.96
N ARG A 166 16.74 14.59 -14.22
CA ARG A 166 17.41 14.86 -15.52
C ARG A 166 16.77 14.08 -16.65
N ALA A 167 16.58 12.77 -16.46
CA ALA A 167 15.94 11.90 -17.45
C ALA A 167 14.50 12.37 -17.75
N LEU A 168 13.72 12.74 -16.73
CA LEU A 168 12.35 13.24 -16.89
C LEU A 168 12.30 14.47 -17.80
N ARG A 169 13.22 15.42 -17.60
CA ARG A 169 13.29 16.62 -18.44
C ARG A 169 13.63 16.27 -19.89
N ALA A 170 14.54 15.32 -20.11
CA ALA A 170 14.89 14.86 -21.45
C ALA A 170 13.71 14.19 -22.16
N VAL A 171 13.04 13.25 -21.50
CA VAL A 171 11.89 12.51 -22.08
C VAL A 171 10.75 13.45 -22.48
N LYS A 172 10.49 14.50 -21.72
CA LYS A 172 9.46 15.51 -22.04
C LYS A 172 9.73 16.30 -23.32
N GLN A 173 10.97 16.33 -23.80
CA GLN A 173 11.32 17.03 -25.05
C GLN A 173 11.19 16.13 -26.28
N ILE A 174 10.92 14.83 -26.12
CA ILE A 174 10.84 13.88 -27.24
C ILE A 174 9.49 14.02 -27.96
N PRO A 175 9.45 14.49 -29.22
CA PRO A 175 8.21 14.74 -29.95
C PRO A 175 7.55 13.43 -30.45
N ASP A 176 6.22 13.41 -30.52
CA ASP A 176 5.44 12.25 -31.00
C ASP A 176 5.78 11.82 -32.43
N ALA A 177 6.09 12.79 -33.29
CA ALA A 177 6.35 12.59 -34.71
C ALA A 177 7.58 11.71 -34.98
N GLY A 178 8.49 11.56 -33.99
CA GLY A 178 9.71 10.76 -34.10
C GLY A 178 9.63 9.39 -33.41
N LEU A 179 8.45 8.96 -32.97
CA LEU A 179 8.27 7.73 -32.20
C LEU A 179 7.33 6.76 -32.91
N THR A 180 7.69 5.47 -32.86
CA THR A 180 6.76 4.38 -33.14
C THR A 180 5.66 4.32 -32.05
N GLU A 181 4.59 3.58 -32.31
CA GLU A 181 3.52 3.38 -31.32
C GLU A 181 4.02 2.77 -30.01
N VAL A 182 4.86 1.73 -30.11
CA VAL A 182 5.50 1.10 -28.94
C VAL A 182 6.40 2.09 -28.19
N GLU A 183 7.19 2.90 -28.91
CA GLU A 183 8.03 3.91 -28.26
C GLU A 183 7.23 5.03 -27.59
N ARG A 184 6.10 5.46 -28.17
CA ARG A 184 5.17 6.39 -27.50
C ARG A 184 4.64 5.78 -26.21
N SER A 185 4.17 4.53 -26.26
CA SER A 185 3.68 3.83 -25.08
C SER A 185 4.75 3.69 -23.98
N ILE A 186 5.98 3.33 -24.35
CA ILE A 186 7.13 3.28 -23.43
C ILE A 186 7.44 4.67 -22.87
N ARG A 187 7.48 5.71 -23.71
CA ARG A 187 7.77 7.09 -23.29
C ARG A 187 6.77 7.56 -22.25
N ASP A 188 5.48 7.37 -22.51
CA ASP A 188 4.42 7.84 -21.62
C ASP A 188 4.50 7.13 -20.26
N ARG A 189 4.70 5.81 -20.27
CA ARG A 189 4.93 5.03 -19.03
C ARG A 189 6.22 5.42 -18.31
N LEU A 190 7.28 5.74 -19.06
CA LEU A 190 8.57 6.18 -18.52
C LEU A 190 8.46 7.54 -17.82
N LEU A 191 7.65 8.47 -18.34
CA LEU A 191 7.39 9.75 -17.69
C LEU A 191 6.85 9.56 -16.28
N ASP A 192 5.86 8.68 -16.10
CA ASP A 192 5.26 8.40 -14.79
C ASP A 192 6.29 7.83 -13.81
N LYS A 193 7.02 6.79 -14.21
CA LYS A 193 8.06 6.17 -13.37
C LYS A 193 9.16 7.16 -12.98
N LEU A 194 9.58 8.04 -13.89
CA LEU A 194 10.60 9.04 -13.58
C LEU A 194 10.09 10.14 -12.63
N VAL A 195 8.79 10.48 -12.63
CA VAL A 195 8.21 11.38 -11.64
C VAL A 195 8.25 10.73 -10.24
N THR A 196 7.90 9.45 -10.13
CA THR A 196 8.00 8.66 -8.89
C THR A 196 9.38 8.72 -8.28
N PHE A 197 10.40 8.35 -9.06
CA PHE A 197 11.77 8.28 -8.55
C PHE A 197 12.40 9.66 -8.33
N GLN A 198 12.02 10.67 -9.11
CA GLN A 198 12.40 12.06 -8.80
C GLN A 198 11.88 12.49 -7.40
N GLY A 199 10.76 11.91 -6.98
CA GLY A 199 10.18 12.11 -5.66
C GLY A 199 10.81 11.30 -4.52
N GLY A 200 11.76 10.42 -4.84
CA GLY A 200 12.37 9.49 -3.90
C GLY A 200 11.43 8.35 -3.50
N SER A 201 10.37 8.07 -4.26
CA SER A 201 9.51 6.91 -3.98
C SER A 201 10.04 5.65 -4.66
N MET A 202 9.93 4.51 -3.96
CA MET A 202 10.53 3.25 -4.38
C MET A 202 9.56 2.29 -5.07
N GLY A 203 8.38 2.77 -5.44
CA GLY A 203 7.43 2.10 -6.34
C GLY A 203 6.28 1.38 -5.63
N GLY A 204 5.11 1.39 -6.29
CA GLY A 204 3.98 0.45 -6.16
C GLY A 204 3.16 0.48 -4.86
N PHE A 205 3.78 0.72 -3.70
CA PHE A 205 3.17 0.46 -2.39
C PHE A 205 2.70 1.72 -1.63
N GLY A 206 2.76 2.90 -2.26
CA GLY A 206 1.93 4.05 -1.87
C GLY A 206 2.36 4.88 -0.64
N PHE A 207 3.65 4.98 -0.33
CA PHE A 207 4.12 5.71 0.86
C PHE A 207 4.41 7.21 0.64
N GLY A 208 4.43 7.70 -0.60
CA GLY A 208 4.56 9.13 -0.91
C GLY A 208 5.99 9.67 -0.87
N GLY A 209 6.97 8.79 -1.03
CA GLY A 209 8.38 9.12 -1.27
C GLY A 209 9.25 9.25 -0.02
N GLN A 210 10.53 8.91 -0.23
CA GLN A 210 11.64 8.84 0.73
C GLN A 210 11.53 7.69 1.74
N ASP A 211 10.97 6.56 1.31
CA ASP A 211 10.47 5.50 2.17
C ASP A 211 11.57 4.90 3.08
N LEU A 212 12.79 4.68 2.56
CA LEU A 212 13.95 4.13 3.32
C LEU A 212 14.44 5.02 4.47
N ILE A 213 14.14 6.31 4.42
CA ILE A 213 14.61 7.28 5.40
C ILE A 213 13.48 7.86 6.25
N THR A 214 12.25 7.33 6.13
CA THR A 214 11.21 7.55 7.14
C THR A 214 11.32 6.51 8.26
N PRO A 215 10.91 6.84 9.50
CA PRO A 215 10.97 5.88 10.60
C PRO A 215 10.23 4.56 10.32
N TYR A 216 8.99 4.66 9.86
CA TYR A 216 8.15 3.51 9.55
C TYR A 216 8.68 2.73 8.36
N GLY A 217 8.93 3.42 7.23
CA GLY A 217 9.32 2.77 5.98
C GLY A 217 10.65 2.02 6.10
N ARG A 218 11.58 2.54 6.91
CA ARG A 218 12.81 1.81 7.23
C ARG A 218 12.49 0.48 7.92
N ALA A 219 11.73 0.49 9.02
CA ALA A 219 11.40 -0.72 9.77
C ALA A 219 10.64 -1.74 8.92
N ALA A 220 9.62 -1.31 8.18
CA ALA A 220 8.84 -2.18 7.29
C ALA A 220 9.74 -2.88 6.26
N TRP A 221 10.62 -2.12 5.60
CA TRP A 221 11.47 -2.64 4.55
C TRP A 221 12.55 -3.61 5.06
N ALA A 222 12.98 -3.48 6.31
CA ALA A 222 13.85 -4.49 6.92
C ALA A 222 13.18 -5.88 6.95
N SER A 223 11.87 -5.93 7.18
CA SER A 223 11.08 -7.17 7.10
C SER A 223 11.05 -7.72 5.68
N ASP A 224 10.58 -6.88 4.75
CA ASP A 224 10.22 -7.29 3.39
C ASP A 224 11.43 -7.75 2.56
N VAL A 225 12.62 -7.30 2.93
CA VAL A 225 13.83 -7.52 2.14
C VAL A 225 14.88 -8.33 2.91
N MET A 226 15.14 -8.03 4.18
CA MET A 226 16.25 -8.68 4.88
C MET A 226 15.89 -10.06 5.43
N LEU A 227 14.64 -10.31 5.84
CA LEU A 227 14.24 -11.63 6.36
C LEU A 227 14.16 -12.72 5.28
N VAL A 228 13.87 -12.32 4.03
CA VAL A 228 13.65 -13.25 2.91
C VAL A 228 14.89 -13.47 2.04
N ALA A 229 15.88 -12.58 2.09
CA ALA A 229 17.07 -12.60 1.22
C ALA A 229 18.17 -13.62 1.62
N THR A 230 17.83 -14.68 2.35
CA THR A 230 18.80 -15.63 2.90
C THR A 230 18.49 -17.11 2.63
N LYS A 231 17.33 -17.44 2.03
CA LYS A 231 16.77 -18.79 2.09
C LYS A 231 17.17 -19.68 0.91
N ALA A 232 17.17 -19.16 -0.32
CA ALA A 232 17.37 -19.95 -1.53
C ALA A 232 18.76 -19.76 -2.15
N GLU A 233 19.23 -20.79 -2.85
CA GLU A 233 20.40 -20.67 -3.73
C GLU A 233 20.10 -19.64 -4.81
N GLY A 234 20.89 -18.56 -4.85
CA GLY A 234 20.64 -17.40 -5.72
C GLY A 234 20.37 -16.10 -4.96
N ASP A 235 19.97 -16.17 -3.68
CA ASP A 235 19.68 -14.98 -2.89
C ASP A 235 20.92 -14.13 -2.56
N VAL A 236 20.71 -12.82 -2.39
CA VAL A 236 21.76 -11.81 -2.05
C VAL A 236 22.63 -12.17 -0.85
N TYR A 237 22.14 -12.95 0.12
CA TYR A 237 22.93 -13.31 1.29
C TYR A 237 23.12 -14.81 1.51
N HIS A 238 22.70 -15.65 0.55
CA HIS A 238 22.94 -17.08 0.63
C HIS A 238 24.45 -17.36 0.78
N GLY A 239 24.83 -18.10 1.82
CA GLY A 239 26.23 -18.39 2.17
C GLY A 239 27.09 -17.18 2.58
N ARG A 240 26.50 -15.99 2.80
CA ARG A 240 27.22 -14.72 3.07
C ARG A 240 26.77 -14.02 4.36
N PRO A 241 26.90 -14.67 5.54
CA PRO A 241 26.39 -14.15 6.81
C PRO A 241 27.03 -12.82 7.23
N GLU A 242 28.32 -12.59 6.96
CA GLU A 242 28.99 -11.33 7.30
C GLU A 242 28.50 -10.15 6.45
N ALA A 243 28.24 -10.38 5.16
CA ALA A 243 27.67 -9.35 4.28
C ALA A 243 26.26 -8.96 4.74
N TYR A 244 25.44 -9.97 5.11
CA TYR A 244 24.14 -9.77 5.71
C TYR A 244 24.23 -8.91 6.99
N LEU A 245 25.10 -9.28 7.92
CA LEU A 245 25.27 -8.54 9.18
C LEU A 245 25.76 -7.11 8.94
N LYS A 246 26.64 -6.89 7.94
CA LYS A 246 27.14 -5.56 7.57
C LYS A 246 26.01 -4.67 7.05
N ASP A 247 25.22 -5.17 6.09
CA ASP A 247 24.11 -4.42 5.51
C ASP A 247 22.99 -4.19 6.55
N LEU A 248 22.63 -5.22 7.33
CA LEU A 248 21.63 -5.12 8.41
C LEU A 248 22.03 -4.10 9.49
N THR A 249 23.29 -4.14 9.93
CA THR A 249 23.83 -3.17 10.91
C THR A 249 23.74 -1.76 10.35
N THR A 250 24.17 -1.59 9.11
CA THR A 250 24.14 -0.29 8.43
C THR A 250 22.72 0.24 8.30
N TYR A 251 21.80 -0.65 7.97
CA TYR A 251 20.40 -0.34 7.75
C TYR A 251 19.72 0.21 9.01
N PHE A 252 19.79 -0.51 10.13
CA PHE A 252 19.18 -0.07 11.39
C PHE A 252 19.96 1.02 12.12
N LEU A 253 21.29 1.11 11.92
CA LEU A 253 22.10 2.10 12.63
C LEU A 253 22.24 3.45 11.89
N SER A 254 21.99 3.52 10.59
CA SER A 254 22.09 4.77 9.81
C SER A 254 21.33 5.94 10.46
N PRO A 255 21.95 7.11 10.63
CA PRO A 255 21.33 8.24 11.32
C PRO A 255 20.33 9.03 10.47
N ASP A 256 20.33 8.82 9.15
CA ASP A 256 19.57 9.65 8.21
C ASP A 256 18.07 9.38 8.29
N LEU A 257 17.35 10.04 9.21
CA LEU A 257 15.89 9.97 9.30
C LEU A 257 15.26 11.32 8.96
N VAL A 258 14.19 11.28 8.17
CA VAL A 258 13.35 12.43 7.88
C VAL A 258 12.01 12.32 8.61
N ARG A 259 11.40 13.47 8.86
CA ARG A 259 10.03 13.59 9.39
C ARG A 259 9.80 12.95 10.77
N VAL A 260 10.85 12.81 11.58
CA VAL A 260 10.74 12.32 12.97
C VAL A 260 9.92 13.28 13.84
N ASN A 261 8.85 12.75 14.42
CA ASN A 261 7.91 13.38 15.35
C ASN A 261 7.22 12.32 16.22
N ALA A 262 6.51 12.75 17.28
CA ALA A 262 5.87 11.87 18.25
C ALA A 262 4.96 10.81 17.62
N GLY A 263 4.16 11.19 16.62
CA GLY A 263 3.28 10.25 15.92
C GLY A 263 4.03 9.26 15.03
N THR A 264 5.09 9.67 14.32
CA THR A 264 5.93 8.71 13.57
C THR A 264 6.71 7.76 14.47
N VAL A 265 7.14 8.23 15.66
CA VAL A 265 7.78 7.37 16.66
C VAL A 265 6.77 6.37 17.20
N GLN A 266 5.56 6.81 17.56
CA GLN A 266 4.48 5.94 17.99
C GLN A 266 4.15 4.88 16.92
N ALA A 267 3.89 5.31 15.68
CA ALA A 267 3.58 4.42 14.56
C ALA A 267 4.68 3.40 14.27
N THR A 268 5.94 3.76 14.52
CA THR A 268 7.08 2.87 14.29
C THR A 268 7.29 1.92 15.46
N VAL A 269 7.41 2.44 16.69
CA VAL A 269 7.78 1.68 17.89
C VAL A 269 6.64 0.84 18.43
N GLN A 270 5.41 1.37 18.41
CA GLN A 270 4.23 0.68 18.92
C GLN A 270 3.40 0.06 17.80
N GLY A 271 3.59 0.50 16.56
CA GLY A 271 2.90 -0.04 15.38
C GLY A 271 3.72 -1.15 14.71
N ILE A 272 4.66 -0.79 13.83
CA ILE A 272 5.28 -1.76 12.91
C ILE A 272 6.41 -2.59 13.52
N LEU A 273 7.22 -2.04 14.42
CA LEU A 273 8.36 -2.76 14.98
C LEU A 273 7.98 -4.08 15.67
N PRO A 274 6.90 -4.16 16.48
CA PRO A 274 6.44 -5.42 17.04
C PRO A 274 6.07 -6.47 15.98
N ASP A 275 5.51 -6.03 14.84
CA ASP A 275 5.09 -6.92 13.76
C ASP A 275 6.31 -7.45 12.98
N VAL A 276 7.30 -6.59 12.71
CA VAL A 276 8.44 -6.93 11.84
C VAL A 276 9.67 -7.42 12.60
N VAL A 277 9.82 -7.08 13.87
CA VAL A 277 10.87 -7.56 14.78
C VAL A 277 10.25 -8.59 15.74
N ASN A 278 9.55 -9.55 15.15
CA ASN A 278 8.89 -10.65 15.84
C ASN A 278 9.82 -11.87 15.90
N ALA A 279 10.02 -12.42 17.10
CA ALA A 279 10.89 -13.58 17.31
C ALA A 279 10.45 -14.83 16.53
N ASP A 280 9.15 -15.08 16.39
CA ASP A 280 8.62 -16.25 15.68
C ASP A 280 8.86 -16.12 14.17
N MET A 281 8.54 -14.95 13.59
CA MET A 281 8.79 -14.67 12.17
C MET A 281 10.28 -14.71 11.85
N VAL A 282 11.12 -14.14 12.72
CA VAL A 282 12.58 -14.20 12.60
C VAL A 282 13.09 -15.63 12.70
N LYS A 283 12.53 -16.43 13.61
CA LYS A 283 12.89 -17.84 13.78
C LYS A 283 12.55 -18.67 12.55
N GLU A 284 11.36 -18.49 11.99
CA GLU A 284 10.93 -19.13 10.74
C GLU A 284 11.80 -18.69 9.56
N SER A 285 12.28 -17.45 9.58
CA SER A 285 12.99 -16.86 8.43
C SER A 285 14.49 -17.11 8.42
N LEU A 286 15.16 -16.92 9.56
CA LEU A 286 16.61 -16.94 9.69
C LEU A 286 17.12 -18.12 10.53
N GLY A 287 16.29 -18.70 11.39
CA GLY A 287 16.66 -19.74 12.36
C GLY A 287 16.52 -19.27 13.82
N ASP A 288 16.74 -20.18 14.77
CA ASP A 288 16.55 -19.89 16.20
C ASP A 288 17.53 -18.79 16.69
N PRO A 289 17.07 -17.66 17.26
CA PRO A 289 17.95 -16.60 17.74
C PRO A 289 18.89 -17.01 18.88
N ALA A 290 18.66 -18.15 19.53
CA ALA A 290 19.59 -18.71 20.50
C ALA A 290 20.86 -19.32 19.85
N THR A 291 20.77 -19.73 18.58
CA THR A 291 21.85 -20.45 17.88
C THR A 291 22.29 -19.80 16.57
N ASP A 292 21.41 -19.08 15.88
CA ASP A 292 21.71 -18.33 14.66
C ASP A 292 22.00 -16.85 14.97
N VAL A 293 23.24 -16.45 14.69
CA VAL A 293 23.72 -15.08 14.95
C VAL A 293 23.00 -14.01 14.13
N ARG A 294 22.47 -14.36 12.95
CA ARG A 294 21.72 -13.42 12.08
C ARG A 294 20.36 -13.14 12.67
N ALA A 295 19.66 -14.17 13.13
CA ALA A 295 18.39 -14.05 13.83
C ALA A 295 18.54 -13.19 15.10
N LYS A 296 19.58 -13.47 15.90
CA LYS A 296 19.92 -12.68 17.09
C LYS A 296 20.24 -11.21 16.76
N ALA A 297 21.06 -10.97 15.73
CA ALA A 297 21.42 -9.62 15.31
C ALA A 297 20.21 -8.82 14.83
N PHE A 298 19.29 -9.45 14.10
CA PHE A 298 18.05 -8.80 13.64
C PHE A 298 17.19 -8.31 14.80
N LEU A 299 16.95 -9.16 15.81
CA LEU A 299 16.17 -8.79 16.99
C LEU A 299 16.85 -7.66 17.79
N LEU A 300 18.16 -7.75 18.01
CA LEU A 300 18.93 -6.72 18.72
C LEU A 300 18.92 -5.38 17.98
N LEU A 301 19.19 -5.38 16.67
CA LEU A 301 19.21 -4.16 15.86
C LEU A 301 17.83 -3.50 15.75
N GLY A 302 16.77 -4.30 15.62
CA GLY A 302 15.39 -3.80 15.63
C GLY A 302 15.01 -3.16 16.97
N GLN A 303 15.37 -3.79 18.09
CA GLN A 303 15.20 -3.22 19.43
C GLN A 303 15.97 -1.89 19.56
N TRP A 304 17.26 -1.88 19.22
CA TRP A 304 18.10 -0.68 19.31
C TRP A 304 17.61 0.44 18.40
N TYR A 305 17.04 0.11 17.25
CA TYR A 305 16.42 1.08 16.37
C TYR A 305 15.24 1.78 17.05
N GLY A 306 14.33 1.02 17.69
CA GLY A 306 13.23 1.59 18.48
C GLY A 306 13.71 2.47 19.63
N GLU A 307 14.72 2.02 20.39
CA GLU A 307 15.33 2.79 21.49
C GLU A 307 15.95 4.11 21.00
N ARG A 308 16.73 4.06 19.91
CA ARG A 308 17.39 5.24 19.33
C ARG A 308 16.39 6.20 18.70
N LEU A 309 15.36 5.69 18.04
CA LEU A 309 14.28 6.49 17.46
C LEU A 309 13.51 7.25 18.55
N ALA A 310 13.13 6.58 19.64
CA ALA A 310 12.46 7.21 20.78
C ALA A 310 13.34 8.28 21.46
N ALA A 311 14.67 8.13 21.43
CA ALA A 311 15.62 9.09 21.99
C ALA A 311 16.12 10.15 21.00
N SER A 312 15.60 10.17 19.76
CA SER A 312 16.14 11.02 18.69
C SER A 312 15.65 12.47 18.73
N ASP A 313 16.44 13.36 18.13
CA ASP A 313 16.07 14.76 17.98
C ASP A 313 14.79 14.91 17.14
N GLY A 314 13.73 15.31 17.82
CA GLY A 314 12.41 15.48 17.22
C GLY A 314 11.39 14.42 17.60
N ALA A 315 11.76 13.38 18.35
CA ALA A 315 10.82 12.38 18.87
C ALA A 315 9.65 13.00 19.65
N GLU A 316 9.87 14.13 20.33
CA GLU A 316 8.84 14.86 21.08
C GLU A 316 8.10 15.93 20.25
N ARG A 317 8.46 16.13 18.97
CA ARG A 317 7.76 17.13 18.13
C ARG A 317 6.32 16.70 17.93
N LEU A 318 5.41 17.63 18.21
CA LEU A 318 3.98 17.37 18.21
C LEU A 318 3.37 17.12 16.81
N GLY A 319 4.00 17.60 15.73
CA GLY A 319 3.50 17.41 14.37
C GLY A 319 4.56 17.58 13.30
N TYR A 320 4.22 17.26 12.05
CA TYR A 320 5.14 17.32 10.91
C TYR A 320 5.66 18.74 10.64
N GLY A 321 4.80 19.76 10.77
CA GLY A 321 5.16 21.15 10.47
C GLY A 321 5.56 21.37 9.00
N MET A 322 5.06 20.54 8.08
CA MET A 322 5.36 20.64 6.66
C MET A 322 4.78 21.92 6.05
N THR A 323 5.56 22.54 5.17
CA THR A 323 5.08 23.61 4.29
C THR A 323 4.11 23.04 3.23
N PRO A 324 3.21 23.85 2.66
CA PRO A 324 2.37 23.42 1.54
C PRO A 324 3.16 22.86 0.35
N ARG A 325 4.37 23.40 0.11
CA ARG A 325 5.29 22.88 -0.92
C ARG A 325 5.73 21.45 -0.63
N GLN A 326 6.06 21.14 0.63
CA GLN A 326 6.45 19.78 1.04
C GLN A 326 5.27 18.81 1.00
N GLN A 327 4.09 19.25 1.44
CA GLN A 327 2.85 18.46 1.35
C GLN A 327 2.52 18.09 -0.11
N ASN A 328 2.58 19.07 -1.02
CA ASN A 328 2.30 18.84 -2.44
C ASN A 328 3.38 18.00 -3.13
N ALA A 329 4.65 18.11 -2.71
CA ALA A 329 5.69 17.23 -3.21
C ALA A 329 5.42 15.78 -2.81
N MET A 330 5.11 15.53 -1.52
CA MET A 330 4.75 14.19 -1.02
C MET A 330 3.52 13.62 -1.75
N PHE A 331 2.49 14.45 -1.95
CA PHE A 331 1.28 14.04 -2.68
C PHE A 331 1.57 13.72 -4.15
N LYS A 332 2.37 14.54 -4.84
CA LYS A 332 2.76 14.29 -6.23
C LYS A 332 3.56 13.00 -6.38
N ASN A 333 4.42 12.70 -5.42
CA ASN A 333 5.18 11.45 -5.42
C ASN A 333 4.25 10.26 -5.25
N PHE A 334 3.33 10.36 -4.29
CA PHE A 334 2.29 9.35 -4.09
C PHE A 334 1.43 9.15 -5.35
N GLU A 335 1.01 10.23 -6.02
CA GLU A 335 0.25 10.17 -7.27
C GLU A 335 1.03 9.46 -8.39
N ALA A 336 2.32 9.76 -8.53
CA ALA A 336 3.18 9.14 -9.54
C ALA A 336 3.40 7.64 -9.28
N ASP A 337 3.35 7.21 -8.02
CA ASP A 337 3.48 5.78 -7.67
C ASP A 337 2.29 4.95 -8.10
N GLN A 338 1.17 5.60 -8.44
CA GLN A 338 -0.02 4.91 -8.92
C GLN A 338 0.16 4.57 -10.41
N LEU A 339 -0.25 3.37 -10.83
CA LEU A 339 -0.27 3.01 -12.27
C LEU A 339 -1.17 3.95 -13.07
N VAL A 340 -2.24 4.40 -12.44
CA VAL A 340 -3.21 5.35 -12.97
C VAL A 340 -3.21 6.56 -12.03
N PRO A 341 -2.57 7.68 -12.40
CA PRO A 341 -2.51 8.87 -11.56
C PRO A 341 -3.88 9.54 -11.41
N PHE A 342 -4.04 10.31 -10.33
CA PHE A 342 -5.22 11.12 -10.09
C PHE A 342 -5.22 12.35 -11.01
N THR A 343 -5.66 12.15 -12.26
CA THR A 343 -5.65 13.19 -13.31
C THR A 343 -6.21 14.56 -12.90
N GLU A 344 -7.13 14.59 -11.92
CA GLU A 344 -7.81 15.79 -11.41
C GLU A 344 -7.30 16.28 -10.04
N LEU A 345 -6.56 15.47 -9.27
CA LEU A 345 -6.10 15.81 -7.92
C LEU A 345 -4.59 16.05 -7.95
N LYS A 346 -4.14 17.31 -7.79
CA LYS A 346 -2.71 17.68 -7.88
C LYS A 346 -2.11 18.16 -6.55
N THR A 347 -2.94 18.30 -5.52
CA THR A 347 -2.55 18.86 -4.22
C THR A 347 -3.33 18.18 -3.09
N VAL A 348 -2.75 18.17 -1.88
CA VAL A 348 -3.43 17.67 -0.67
C VAL A 348 -4.73 18.44 -0.39
N SER A 349 -4.78 19.74 -0.71
CA SER A 349 -5.98 20.55 -0.52
C SER A 349 -7.10 20.19 -1.50
N GLN A 350 -6.77 19.88 -2.76
CA GLN A 350 -7.77 19.38 -3.72
C GLN A 350 -8.27 17.99 -3.30
N PHE A 351 -7.36 17.11 -2.88
CA PHE A 351 -7.72 15.81 -2.31
C PHE A 351 -8.67 15.97 -1.11
N ARG A 352 -8.39 16.91 -0.19
CA ARG A 352 -9.28 17.20 0.96
C ARG A 352 -10.68 17.60 0.52
N LYS A 353 -10.81 18.52 -0.43
CA LYS A 353 -12.12 18.96 -0.94
C LYS A 353 -12.90 17.80 -1.55
N GLN A 354 -12.22 16.93 -2.29
CA GLN A 354 -12.81 15.76 -2.91
C GLN A 354 -13.22 14.72 -1.87
N PHE A 355 -12.38 14.48 -0.87
CA PHE A 355 -12.68 13.67 0.29
C PHE A 355 -13.94 14.18 1.02
N ASP A 356 -13.99 15.47 1.34
CA ASP A 356 -15.14 16.06 2.05
C ASP A 356 -16.44 15.91 1.23
N SER A 357 -16.35 16.10 -0.10
CA SER A 357 -17.49 15.91 -1.01
C SER A 357 -17.95 14.45 -1.08
N TYR A 358 -17.01 13.52 -1.19
CA TYR A 358 -17.28 12.07 -1.18
C TYR A 358 -17.91 11.64 0.15
N MET A 359 -17.36 12.08 1.28
CA MET A 359 -17.90 11.74 2.61
C MET A 359 -19.27 12.39 2.85
N ALA A 360 -19.55 13.57 2.30
CA ALA A 360 -20.87 14.16 2.32
C ALA A 360 -21.89 13.32 1.54
N ALA A 361 -21.53 12.85 0.34
CA ALA A 361 -22.37 11.96 -0.47
C ALA A 361 -22.63 10.62 0.24
N GLN A 362 -21.59 10.00 0.81
CA GLN A 362 -21.72 8.79 1.63
C GLN A 362 -22.61 9.04 2.85
N THR A 363 -22.46 10.18 3.52
CA THR A 363 -23.32 10.56 4.65
C THR A 363 -24.78 10.69 4.24
N SER A 364 -25.05 11.31 3.09
CA SER A 364 -26.41 11.37 2.55
C SER A 364 -26.97 9.97 2.27
N HIS A 365 -26.21 9.13 1.56
CA HIS A 365 -26.62 7.77 1.24
C HIS A 365 -26.97 6.95 2.50
N TYR A 366 -26.11 6.97 3.51
CA TYR A 366 -26.35 6.20 4.73
C TYR A 366 -27.48 6.78 5.59
N ARG A 367 -27.80 8.08 5.51
CA ARG A 367 -29.01 8.63 6.14
C ARG A 367 -30.26 8.00 5.53
N ASP A 368 -30.30 7.86 4.22
CA ASP A 368 -31.41 7.21 3.51
C ASP A 368 -31.50 5.72 3.88
N VAL A 369 -30.36 5.02 3.94
CA VAL A 369 -30.29 3.61 4.37
C VAL A 369 -30.77 3.44 5.82
N ALA A 370 -30.35 4.33 6.73
CA ALA A 370 -30.78 4.28 8.12
C ALA A 370 -32.28 4.60 8.27
N GLY A 371 -32.81 5.55 7.50
CA GLY A 371 -34.24 5.82 7.41
C GLY A 371 -35.02 4.59 6.93
N ALA A 372 -34.55 3.94 5.85
CA ALA A 372 -35.15 2.71 5.34
C ALA A 372 -35.12 1.56 6.36
N ALA A 373 -34.05 1.43 7.15
CA ALA A 373 -33.97 0.43 8.22
C ALA A 373 -34.98 0.70 9.35
N VAL A 374 -35.16 1.98 9.73
CA VAL A 374 -36.20 2.38 10.69
C VAL A 374 -37.60 2.06 10.14
N ASP A 375 -37.87 2.41 8.88
CA ASP A 375 -39.16 2.13 8.25
C ASP A 375 -39.43 0.62 8.11
N ALA A 376 -38.41 -0.18 7.78
CA ALA A 376 -38.53 -1.63 7.72
C ALA A 376 -38.83 -2.26 9.09
N LEU A 377 -38.21 -1.75 10.16
CA LEU A 377 -38.36 -2.31 11.52
C LEU A 377 -39.68 -1.97 12.19
N PHE A 378 -40.16 -0.75 11.95
CA PHE A 378 -41.33 -0.22 12.64
C PHE A 378 -42.57 -0.18 11.74
N GLY A 379 -42.43 -0.24 10.41
CA GLY A 379 -43.57 -0.21 9.49
C GLY A 379 -44.37 1.06 9.71
N GLN A 380 -45.68 0.95 10.01
CA GLN A 380 -46.59 2.04 10.45
C GLN A 380 -46.57 2.27 11.98
N GLY A 381 -45.80 1.50 12.74
CA GLY A 381 -45.79 1.49 14.21
C GLY A 381 -45.01 2.62 14.90
N LEU A 382 -44.33 3.48 14.13
CA LEU A 382 -43.85 4.79 14.59
C LEU A 382 -44.86 5.86 14.13
N ASP A 383 -45.33 6.70 15.07
CA ASP A 383 -46.19 7.83 14.73
C ASP A 383 -45.43 8.91 13.94
N ALA A 384 -46.17 9.86 13.35
CA ALA A 384 -45.61 10.89 12.49
C ALA A 384 -44.60 11.80 13.21
N ASN A 385 -44.82 12.10 14.50
CA ASN A 385 -43.92 12.94 15.28
C ASN A 385 -42.61 12.22 15.57
N ALA A 386 -42.68 10.94 15.93
CA ALA A 386 -41.51 10.11 16.17
C ALA A 386 -40.68 9.94 14.89
N ARG A 387 -41.32 9.73 13.74
CA ARG A 387 -40.61 9.73 12.44
C ARG A 387 -39.95 11.05 12.12
N ALA A 388 -40.65 12.17 12.36
CA ALA A 388 -40.09 13.49 12.12
C ALA A 388 -38.86 13.74 13.00
N GLN A 389 -38.87 13.30 14.27
CA GLN A 389 -37.71 13.39 15.16
C GLN A 389 -36.53 12.53 14.69
N VAL A 390 -36.78 11.27 14.29
CA VAL A 390 -35.73 10.40 13.74
C VAL A 390 -35.16 10.98 12.44
N THR A 391 -36.02 11.49 11.55
CA THR A 391 -35.59 12.14 10.30
C THR A 391 -34.75 13.39 10.57
N ALA A 392 -35.16 14.23 11.52
CA ALA A 392 -34.41 15.41 11.93
C ALA A 392 -33.05 15.04 12.52
N ALA A 393 -33.00 14.00 13.37
CA ALA A 393 -31.75 13.49 13.94
C ALA A 393 -30.81 12.94 12.86
N LEU A 394 -31.34 12.17 11.89
CA LEU A 394 -30.58 11.69 10.74
C LEU A 394 -30.03 12.86 9.91
N GLY A 395 -30.79 13.94 9.72
CA GLY A 395 -30.33 15.16 9.03
C GLY A 395 -29.11 15.84 9.67
N GLN A 396 -28.90 15.64 10.97
CA GLN A 396 -27.73 16.16 11.71
C GLN A 396 -26.63 15.13 11.94
N ALA A 397 -26.92 13.84 11.76
CA ALA A 397 -25.97 12.76 12.00
C ALA A 397 -24.80 12.78 11.00
N THR A 398 -23.60 12.42 11.47
CA THR A 398 -22.47 12.07 10.62
C THR A 398 -22.47 10.56 10.37
N LEU A 399 -21.62 10.06 9.46
CA LEU A 399 -21.44 8.62 9.27
C LEU A 399 -21.14 7.89 10.60
N GLY A 400 -20.24 8.44 11.41
CA GLY A 400 -19.79 7.86 12.66
C GLY A 400 -20.83 7.87 13.79
N THR A 401 -21.77 8.82 13.75
CA THR A 401 -22.80 8.96 14.81
C THR A 401 -24.17 8.47 14.38
N MET A 402 -24.32 7.88 13.20
CA MET A 402 -25.63 7.59 12.61
C MET A 402 -26.46 6.63 13.46
N VAL A 403 -25.89 5.49 13.82
CA VAL A 403 -26.57 4.47 14.64
C VAL A 403 -26.94 5.02 16.02
N SER A 404 -26.03 5.73 16.68
CA SER A 404 -26.32 6.32 17.99
C SER A 404 -27.37 7.44 17.91
N SER A 405 -27.34 8.27 16.87
CA SER A 405 -28.32 9.34 16.65
C SER A 405 -29.73 8.79 16.43
N VAL A 406 -29.87 7.71 15.66
CA VAL A 406 -31.16 7.02 15.47
C VAL A 406 -31.66 6.47 16.80
N LYS A 407 -30.81 5.78 17.56
CA LYS A 407 -31.18 5.21 18.87
C LYS A 407 -31.63 6.29 19.85
N THR A 408 -30.87 7.37 19.98
CA THR A 408 -31.24 8.50 20.86
C THR A 408 -32.55 9.15 20.42
N ALA A 409 -32.76 9.35 19.12
CA ALA A 409 -34.00 9.93 18.61
C ALA A 409 -35.21 9.02 18.85
N LEU A 410 -35.06 7.69 18.67
CA LEU A 410 -36.10 6.71 18.99
C LEU A 410 -36.48 6.74 20.48
N ASP A 411 -35.49 6.85 21.36
CA ASP A 411 -35.72 6.89 22.81
C ASP A 411 -36.41 8.20 23.24
N GLN A 412 -35.99 9.33 22.67
CA GLN A 412 -36.62 10.63 22.90
C GLN A 412 -38.06 10.66 22.38
N ALA A 413 -38.30 10.11 21.19
CA ALA A 413 -39.60 10.10 20.56
C ALA A 413 -40.61 9.21 21.28
N THR A 414 -40.16 8.04 21.77
CA THR A 414 -41.03 7.03 22.39
C THR A 414 -41.07 7.12 23.91
N GLY A 415 -40.20 7.94 24.52
CA GLY A 415 -40.05 8.05 25.98
C GLY A 415 -39.49 6.80 26.66
N SER A 416 -38.91 5.85 25.91
CA SER A 416 -38.36 4.61 26.46
C SER A 416 -37.22 4.05 25.62
N THR A 417 -36.34 3.25 26.24
CA THR A 417 -35.23 2.56 25.55
C THR A 417 -35.65 1.32 24.74
N ARG A 418 -36.95 0.97 24.74
CA ARG A 418 -37.45 -0.23 24.05
C ARG A 418 -37.29 -0.14 22.53
N ALA A 419 -37.50 1.04 21.96
CA ALA A 419 -37.38 1.25 20.52
C ALA A 419 -35.91 1.18 20.06
N SER A 420 -34.99 1.85 20.74
CA SER A 420 -33.56 1.72 20.44
C SER A 420 -33.01 0.32 20.70
N ALA A 421 -33.50 -0.40 21.73
CA ALA A 421 -33.12 -1.79 21.97
C ALA A 421 -33.59 -2.71 20.84
N LYS A 422 -34.81 -2.51 20.32
CA LYS A 422 -35.31 -3.25 19.14
C LYS A 422 -34.47 -2.95 17.90
N PHE A 423 -34.09 -1.69 17.69
CA PHE A 423 -33.22 -1.27 16.60
C PHE A 423 -31.82 -1.89 16.70
N GLN A 424 -31.21 -1.84 17.89
CA GLN A 424 -29.92 -2.47 18.13
C GLN A 424 -29.98 -3.98 17.91
N LYS A 425 -31.03 -4.65 18.42
CA LYS A 425 -31.21 -6.08 18.20
C LYS A 425 -31.29 -6.45 16.72
N ALA A 426 -32.03 -5.70 15.91
CA ALA A 426 -32.11 -5.96 14.47
C ALA A 426 -30.75 -5.77 13.76
N LEU A 427 -29.91 -4.86 14.25
CA LEU A 427 -28.53 -4.71 13.76
C LEU A 427 -27.63 -5.88 14.22
N ASP A 428 -27.76 -6.30 15.48
CA ASP A 428 -27.01 -7.42 16.05
C ASP A 428 -27.38 -8.76 15.38
N ASP A 429 -28.64 -8.92 14.96
CA ASP A 429 -29.16 -10.11 14.28
C ASP A 429 -28.54 -10.33 12.88
N ILE A 430 -27.95 -9.29 12.27
CA ILE A 430 -27.11 -9.44 11.05
C ILE A 430 -25.85 -10.27 11.34
N GLY A 431 -25.39 -10.24 12.59
CA GLY A 431 -24.29 -11.04 13.10
C GLY A 431 -22.91 -10.41 12.92
N THR A 432 -22.00 -10.88 13.76
CA THR A 432 -20.59 -10.50 13.80
C THR A 432 -19.71 -11.72 13.57
N ILE A 433 -18.53 -11.49 13.04
CA ILE A 433 -17.41 -12.41 13.00
C ILE A 433 -16.45 -11.96 14.09
N ASP A 434 -16.24 -12.81 15.09
CA ASP A 434 -15.46 -12.48 16.28
C ASP A 434 -13.97 -12.38 15.96
N ALA A 435 -13.27 -11.57 16.75
CA ALA A 435 -11.82 -11.52 16.66
C ALA A 435 -11.17 -12.82 17.16
N VAL A 436 -10.12 -13.24 16.47
CA VAL A 436 -9.18 -14.25 16.95
C VAL A 436 -7.87 -13.53 17.26
N PRO A 437 -7.33 -13.64 18.48
CA PRO A 437 -6.05 -13.02 18.83
C PRO A 437 -4.96 -13.43 17.85
N ASP A 438 -4.04 -12.50 17.53
CA ASP A 438 -2.97 -12.77 16.56
C ASP A 438 -2.15 -14.02 16.96
N GLY A 439 -1.92 -14.91 15.98
CA GLY A 439 -1.27 -16.21 16.20
C GLY A 439 -2.15 -17.27 16.88
N GLY A 440 -3.39 -16.94 17.22
CA GLY A 440 -4.35 -17.88 17.81
C GLY A 440 -4.89 -18.92 16.82
N THR A 441 -5.51 -19.97 17.37
CA THR A 441 -6.19 -20.99 16.55
C THR A 441 -7.56 -20.50 16.12
N VAL A 442 -7.83 -20.45 14.81
CA VAL A 442 -9.15 -20.14 14.27
C VAL A 442 -10.13 -21.29 14.58
N PRO A 443 -11.28 -21.03 15.24
CA PRO A 443 -12.27 -22.07 15.50
C PRO A 443 -12.81 -22.68 14.19
N PRO A 444 -12.91 -24.01 14.06
CA PRO A 444 -13.38 -24.66 12.82
C PRO A 444 -14.77 -24.20 12.35
N ALA A 445 -15.70 -23.95 13.29
CA ALA A 445 -17.03 -23.44 12.96
C ALA A 445 -16.99 -22.03 12.37
N GLN A 446 -16.07 -21.18 12.85
CA GLN A 446 -15.88 -19.84 12.32
C GLN A 446 -15.23 -19.89 10.94
N ALA A 447 -14.24 -20.77 10.75
CA ALA A 447 -13.63 -20.98 9.44
C ALA A 447 -14.64 -21.47 8.40
N ALA A 448 -15.45 -22.48 8.75
CA ALA A 448 -16.52 -22.99 7.89
C ALA A 448 -17.58 -21.93 7.56
N ARG A 449 -17.93 -21.07 8.53
CA ARG A 449 -18.85 -19.94 8.31
C ARG A 449 -18.28 -18.95 7.29
N ILE A 450 -17.01 -18.58 7.41
CA ILE A 450 -16.36 -17.63 6.48
C ILE A 450 -16.23 -18.23 5.08
N GLN A 451 -15.89 -19.52 4.98
CA GLN A 451 -15.87 -20.22 3.69
C GLN A 451 -17.28 -20.22 3.05
N ALA A 452 -18.34 -20.49 3.81
CA ALA A 452 -19.71 -20.41 3.28
C ALA A 452 -20.07 -18.99 2.80
N MET A 453 -19.61 -17.94 3.50
CA MET A 453 -19.77 -16.56 3.04
C MET A 453 -19.03 -16.31 1.72
N TRP A 454 -17.85 -16.89 1.55
CA TRP A 454 -17.09 -16.82 0.30
C TRP A 454 -17.82 -17.52 -0.85
N ASP A 455 -18.36 -18.72 -0.62
CA ASP A 455 -19.12 -19.47 -1.63
C ASP A 455 -20.34 -18.69 -2.11
N GLU A 456 -21.04 -17.98 -1.21
CA GLU A 456 -22.14 -17.08 -1.59
C GLU A 456 -21.68 -15.91 -2.47
N VAL A 457 -20.53 -15.29 -2.16
CA VAL A 457 -19.95 -14.21 -2.97
C VAL A 457 -19.59 -14.73 -4.36
N LYS A 458 -18.93 -15.88 -4.45
CA LYS A 458 -18.60 -16.53 -5.73
C LYS A 458 -19.84 -16.81 -6.56
N ALA A 459 -20.86 -17.40 -5.95
CA ALA A 459 -22.11 -17.72 -6.63
C ALA A 459 -22.79 -16.45 -7.17
N TYR A 460 -22.81 -15.38 -6.36
CA TYR A 460 -23.36 -14.10 -6.78
C TYR A 460 -22.60 -13.50 -7.97
N ILE A 461 -21.26 -13.42 -7.91
CA ILE A 461 -20.45 -12.86 -9.01
C ILE A 461 -20.65 -13.69 -10.28
N SER A 462 -20.52 -15.02 -10.17
CA SER A 462 -20.61 -15.93 -11.30
C SER A 462 -21.97 -15.87 -11.98
N THR A 463 -23.06 -15.70 -11.22
CA THR A 463 -24.42 -15.62 -11.77
C THR A 463 -24.73 -14.23 -12.32
N THR A 464 -24.39 -13.18 -11.58
CA THR A 464 -24.78 -11.80 -11.89
C THR A 464 -24.04 -11.24 -13.11
N TYR A 465 -22.78 -11.63 -13.28
CA TYR A 465 -21.91 -11.12 -14.35
C TYR A 465 -21.62 -12.17 -15.44
N ALA A 466 -22.40 -13.25 -15.49
CA ALA A 466 -22.32 -14.25 -16.55
C ALA A 466 -22.60 -13.67 -17.94
N GLY A 467 -22.10 -14.37 -18.97
CA GLY A 467 -22.38 -14.07 -20.37
C GLY A 467 -21.52 -12.95 -20.97
N GLY A 468 -20.58 -12.39 -20.21
CA GLY A 468 -19.52 -11.53 -20.74
C GLY A 468 -18.39 -12.32 -21.42
N PRO A 469 -17.50 -11.65 -22.17
CA PRO A 469 -16.32 -12.28 -22.78
C PRO A 469 -15.31 -12.83 -21.77
N VAL A 470 -15.34 -12.40 -20.52
CA VAL A 470 -14.50 -12.92 -19.43
C VAL A 470 -15.36 -13.66 -18.42
N ASP A 471 -15.05 -14.94 -18.20
CA ASP A 471 -15.68 -15.74 -17.14
C ASP A 471 -15.06 -15.40 -15.78
N LEU A 472 -15.73 -14.54 -15.03
CA LEU A 472 -15.25 -14.14 -13.70
C LEU A 472 -15.27 -15.29 -12.70
N GLY A 473 -16.23 -16.22 -12.80
CA GLY A 473 -16.34 -17.35 -11.89
C GLY A 473 -15.13 -18.26 -11.96
N ALA A 474 -14.64 -18.51 -13.18
CA ALA A 474 -13.43 -19.30 -13.43
C ALA A 474 -12.14 -18.64 -12.91
N LEU A 475 -12.16 -17.32 -12.67
CA LEU A 475 -11.02 -16.59 -12.14
C LEU A 475 -10.99 -16.51 -10.61
N LEU A 476 -12.06 -16.88 -9.91
CA LEU A 476 -12.11 -16.82 -8.44
C LEU A 476 -11.48 -18.08 -7.81
N PRO A 477 -10.78 -17.97 -6.67
CA PRO A 477 -10.27 -19.14 -5.95
C PRO A 477 -11.40 -20.01 -5.43
N ASP A 478 -11.15 -21.31 -5.30
CA ASP A 478 -12.10 -22.24 -4.68
C ASP A 478 -12.29 -21.94 -3.20
N ASP A 479 -11.17 -21.77 -2.49
CA ASP A 479 -11.16 -21.54 -1.05
C ASP A 479 -10.48 -20.23 -0.68
N VAL A 480 -10.81 -19.74 0.51
CA VAL A 480 -10.08 -18.65 1.17
C VAL A 480 -9.23 -19.19 2.32
N THR A 481 -8.04 -18.64 2.48
CA THR A 481 -7.22 -18.90 3.67
C THR A 481 -7.76 -18.07 4.82
N ILE A 482 -7.95 -18.66 6.00
CA ILE A 482 -8.50 -17.96 7.16
C ILE A 482 -7.47 -18.01 8.28
N ALA A 483 -7.05 -16.84 8.74
CA ALA A 483 -5.91 -16.72 9.65
C ALA A 483 -6.20 -15.76 10.80
N ALA A 484 -5.65 -16.08 11.96
CA ALA A 484 -5.63 -15.21 13.13
C ALA A 484 -4.52 -14.16 12.98
N GLN A 485 -4.75 -13.24 12.04
CA GLN A 485 -3.85 -12.14 11.71
C GLN A 485 -4.64 -10.88 11.36
N GLY A 486 -3.93 -9.77 11.27
CA GLY A 486 -4.49 -8.50 10.84
C GLY A 486 -4.78 -8.41 9.34
N GLY A 487 -6.00 -7.97 9.01
CA GLY A 487 -6.38 -7.58 7.65
C GLY A 487 -6.74 -8.73 6.72
N THR A 488 -7.61 -8.46 5.75
CA THR A 488 -7.87 -9.35 4.62
C THR A 488 -7.08 -8.83 3.42
N PHE A 489 -6.49 -9.72 2.62
CA PHE A 489 -5.71 -9.34 1.45
C PHE A 489 -5.73 -10.42 0.36
N THR A 490 -5.36 -10.02 -0.85
CA THR A 490 -5.14 -10.90 -2.00
C THR A 490 -3.64 -11.02 -2.29
N ALA A 491 -3.11 -12.24 -2.28
CA ALA A 491 -1.72 -12.53 -2.62
C ALA A 491 -1.47 -12.46 -4.13
N GLN A 492 -0.19 -12.38 -4.52
CA GLN A 492 0.21 -12.57 -5.92
C GLN A 492 -0.18 -13.99 -6.38
N GLY A 493 -0.93 -14.08 -7.48
CA GLY A 493 -1.62 -15.31 -7.90
C GLY A 493 -3.10 -15.36 -7.53
N GLY A 494 -3.63 -14.34 -6.85
CA GLY A 494 -5.05 -14.16 -6.60
C GLY A 494 -5.63 -15.04 -5.48
N ALA A 495 -4.80 -15.64 -4.64
CA ALA A 495 -5.28 -16.30 -3.43
C ALA A 495 -5.72 -15.25 -2.40
N ILE A 496 -6.85 -15.48 -1.73
CA ILE A 496 -7.41 -14.54 -0.75
C ILE A 496 -7.17 -15.09 0.65
N THR A 497 -6.67 -14.23 1.54
CA THR A 497 -6.52 -14.52 2.97
C THR A 497 -7.40 -13.58 3.79
N VAL A 498 -8.27 -14.15 4.62
CA VAL A 498 -9.15 -13.45 5.56
C VAL A 498 -8.51 -13.41 6.95
N GLY A 499 -8.09 -12.23 7.37
CA GLY A 499 -7.58 -11.99 8.72
C GLY A 499 -8.68 -11.66 9.73
N LEU A 500 -8.57 -12.23 10.92
CA LEU A 500 -9.57 -12.15 11.98
C LEU A 500 -9.13 -11.40 13.24
N SER A 501 -8.09 -10.56 13.21
CA SER A 501 -7.61 -9.91 14.45
C SER A 501 -8.56 -8.87 15.07
N THR A 502 -9.55 -8.40 14.31
CA THR A 502 -10.56 -7.44 14.80
C THR A 502 -11.97 -7.94 14.48
N PRO A 503 -12.95 -7.77 15.41
CA PRO A 503 -14.33 -8.10 15.11
C PRO A 503 -14.85 -7.32 13.91
N ILE A 504 -15.67 -7.96 13.07
CA ILE A 504 -16.25 -7.37 11.87
C ILE A 504 -17.71 -7.82 11.70
N SER A 505 -18.60 -6.91 11.33
CA SER A 505 -19.99 -7.30 11.01
C SER A 505 -19.99 -8.24 9.79
N ALA A 506 -20.91 -9.20 9.76
CA ALA A 506 -20.99 -10.14 8.64
C ALA A 506 -21.18 -9.40 7.30
N ALA A 507 -21.99 -8.33 7.29
CA ALA A 507 -22.18 -7.47 6.12
C ALA A 507 -20.87 -6.81 5.66
N SER A 508 -20.07 -6.27 6.58
CA SER A 508 -18.77 -5.66 6.23
C SER A 508 -17.75 -6.70 5.75
N LEU A 509 -17.78 -7.92 6.28
CA LEU A 509 -16.93 -9.00 5.75
C LEU A 509 -17.34 -9.37 4.32
N TYR A 510 -18.63 -9.46 3.98
CA TYR A 510 -19.05 -9.64 2.58
C TYR A 510 -18.55 -8.53 1.66
N GLY A 511 -18.63 -7.27 2.10
CA GLY A 511 -18.05 -6.15 1.37
C GLY A 511 -16.54 -6.34 1.13
N THR A 512 -15.82 -6.77 2.17
CA THR A 512 -14.38 -7.05 2.09
C THR A 512 -14.07 -8.25 1.18
N LEU A 513 -14.88 -9.32 1.20
CA LEU A 513 -14.73 -10.47 0.28
C LEU A 513 -14.99 -10.07 -1.18
N LEU A 514 -15.98 -9.22 -1.45
CA LEU A 514 -16.21 -8.67 -2.78
C LEU A 514 -15.05 -7.77 -3.23
N HIS A 515 -14.47 -6.98 -2.32
CA HIS A 515 -13.27 -6.19 -2.58
C HIS A 515 -12.10 -7.10 -3.01
N GLU A 516 -11.79 -8.14 -2.22
CA GLU A 516 -10.69 -9.05 -2.54
C GLU A 516 -10.98 -9.92 -3.76
N ALA A 517 -12.24 -10.26 -4.04
CA ALA A 517 -12.63 -10.96 -5.27
C ALA A 517 -12.25 -10.14 -6.51
N LYS A 518 -12.44 -8.82 -6.48
CA LYS A 518 -12.01 -7.91 -7.56
C LYS A 518 -10.51 -8.02 -7.78
N HIS A 519 -9.70 -7.93 -6.71
CA HIS A 519 -8.24 -8.05 -6.80
C HIS A 519 -7.82 -9.43 -7.31
N SER A 520 -8.47 -10.48 -6.84
CA SER A 520 -8.20 -11.86 -7.26
C SER A 520 -8.41 -12.06 -8.76
N ILE A 521 -9.51 -11.53 -9.30
CA ILE A 521 -9.80 -11.53 -10.74
C ILE A 521 -8.72 -10.75 -11.51
N ASP A 522 -8.29 -9.59 -11.02
CA ASP A 522 -7.23 -8.80 -11.66
C ASP A 522 -5.92 -9.60 -11.75
N GLN A 523 -5.54 -10.27 -10.65
CA GLN A 523 -4.34 -11.11 -10.60
C GLN A 523 -4.44 -12.30 -11.57
N ARG A 524 -5.56 -13.00 -11.59
CA ARG A 524 -5.72 -14.25 -12.33
C ARG A 524 -6.07 -14.07 -13.81
N SER A 525 -6.63 -12.93 -14.19
CA SER A 525 -6.82 -12.58 -15.61
C SER A 525 -5.53 -12.11 -16.30
N GLY A 526 -4.42 -11.99 -15.56
CA GLY A 526 -3.15 -11.49 -16.10
C GLY A 526 -3.17 -9.99 -16.39
N VAL A 527 -4.15 -9.25 -15.87
CA VAL A 527 -4.23 -7.79 -16.02
C VAL A 527 -3.70 -7.06 -14.79
N ALA A 528 -3.30 -7.74 -13.71
CA ALA A 528 -2.78 -7.10 -12.50
C ALA A 528 -1.60 -6.14 -12.75
N SER A 529 -0.72 -6.45 -13.70
CA SER A 529 0.36 -5.52 -14.07
C SER A 529 -0.14 -4.25 -14.80
N LYS A 530 -1.44 -4.19 -15.14
CA LYS A 530 -2.16 -3.04 -15.72
C LYS A 530 -2.97 -2.25 -14.67
N ILE A 531 -3.00 -2.71 -13.40
CA ILE A 531 -3.82 -2.12 -12.32
C ILE A 531 -2.97 -2.06 -11.04
N GLU A 532 -2.42 -0.88 -10.71
CA GLU A 532 -1.73 -0.61 -9.43
C GLU A 532 -2.24 0.70 -8.82
N GLY A 533 -2.13 0.78 -7.49
CA GLY A 533 -2.41 2.00 -6.76
C GLY A 533 -3.90 2.31 -6.65
N GLY A 534 -4.30 3.57 -6.89
CA GLY A 534 -5.67 4.04 -6.76
C GLY A 534 -6.66 3.29 -7.66
N ALA A 535 -6.23 2.78 -8.82
CA ALA A 535 -7.08 1.93 -9.66
C ALA A 535 -7.33 0.53 -9.06
N THR A 536 -6.38 0.02 -8.26
CA THR A 536 -6.52 -1.27 -7.58
C THR A 536 -7.47 -1.13 -6.40
N GLU A 537 -7.03 -0.40 -5.36
CA GLU A 537 -7.75 -0.25 -4.09
C GLU A 537 -9.02 0.58 -4.24
N GLY A 538 -9.04 1.57 -5.14
CA GLY A 538 -10.24 2.33 -5.45
C GLY A 538 -11.30 1.51 -6.17
N GLY A 539 -10.89 0.61 -7.07
CA GLY A 539 -11.79 -0.36 -7.71
C GLY A 539 -12.41 -1.30 -6.69
N GLY A 540 -11.61 -1.83 -5.76
CA GLY A 540 -12.11 -2.64 -4.64
C GLY A 540 -13.07 -1.88 -3.72
N LEU A 541 -12.73 -0.64 -3.34
CA LEU A 541 -13.61 0.18 -2.51
C LEU A 541 -14.92 0.56 -3.23
N ILE A 542 -14.90 0.81 -4.54
CA ILE A 542 -16.13 1.05 -5.30
C ILE A 542 -17.00 -0.21 -5.36
N THR A 543 -16.41 -1.40 -5.41
CA THR A 543 -17.15 -2.65 -5.25
C THR A 543 -17.87 -2.70 -3.90
N GLU A 544 -17.23 -2.31 -2.80
CA GLU A 544 -17.90 -2.19 -1.48
C GLU A 544 -19.09 -1.23 -1.52
N ASN A 545 -18.98 -0.10 -2.21
CA ASN A 545 -20.03 0.92 -2.23
C ASN A 545 -21.19 0.62 -3.19
N MET A 546 -20.90 -0.02 -4.34
CA MET A 546 -21.88 -0.22 -5.41
C MET A 546 -22.41 -1.65 -5.48
N VAL A 547 -21.56 -2.64 -5.20
CA VAL A 547 -21.90 -4.05 -5.36
C VAL A 547 -22.39 -4.64 -4.04
N ALA A 548 -21.73 -4.35 -2.91
CA ALA A 548 -22.12 -4.93 -1.63
C ALA A 548 -23.59 -4.62 -1.24
N PRO A 549 -24.14 -3.41 -1.43
CA PRO A 549 -25.56 -3.16 -1.16
C PRO A 549 -26.51 -4.00 -2.02
N ARG A 550 -26.19 -4.19 -3.31
CA ARG A 550 -26.97 -5.05 -4.22
C ARG A 550 -26.83 -6.53 -3.86
N PHE A 551 -25.66 -6.95 -3.41
CA PHE A 551 -25.45 -8.29 -2.86
C PHE A 551 -26.30 -8.51 -1.60
N MET A 552 -26.40 -7.53 -0.68
CA MET A 552 -27.29 -7.65 0.49
C MET A 552 -28.76 -7.80 0.09
N ASP A 553 -29.20 -7.07 -0.94
CA ASP A 553 -30.56 -7.23 -1.48
C ASP A 553 -30.81 -8.63 -2.06
N ALA A 554 -29.83 -9.20 -2.75
CA ALA A 554 -29.92 -10.57 -3.28
C ALA A 554 -29.86 -11.63 -2.16
N LYS A 555 -28.93 -11.47 -1.21
CA LYS A 555 -28.73 -12.41 -0.09
C LYS A 555 -29.96 -12.50 0.81
N TYR A 556 -30.57 -11.37 1.12
CA TYR A 556 -31.76 -11.28 1.97
C TYR A 556 -33.03 -11.11 1.13
N GLN A 557 -33.05 -11.65 -0.10
CA GLN A 557 -34.23 -11.62 -0.93
C GLN A 557 -35.40 -12.29 -0.22
N GLY A 558 -36.51 -11.56 -0.04
CA GLY A 558 -37.68 -12.02 0.73
C GLY A 558 -37.66 -11.64 2.21
N ASP A 559 -36.57 -11.03 2.71
CA ASP A 559 -36.45 -10.50 4.07
C ASP A 559 -36.00 -9.02 4.03
N PRO A 560 -36.95 -8.09 3.77
CA PRO A 560 -36.61 -6.67 3.62
C PRO A 560 -36.05 -6.04 4.90
N LEU A 561 -36.34 -6.62 6.08
CA LEU A 561 -35.80 -6.15 7.35
C LEU A 561 -34.31 -6.44 7.41
N ASN A 562 -33.91 -7.69 7.21
CA ASN A 562 -32.50 -8.05 7.21
C ASN A 562 -31.74 -7.40 6.05
N ALA A 563 -32.35 -7.24 4.87
CA ALA A 563 -31.73 -6.50 3.77
C ALA A 563 -31.41 -5.04 4.16
N ALA A 564 -32.35 -4.35 4.82
CA ALA A 564 -32.15 -2.96 5.25
C ALA A 564 -31.08 -2.82 6.34
N PHE A 565 -31.09 -3.71 7.35
CA PHE A 565 -30.10 -3.70 8.42
C PHE A 565 -28.72 -4.17 7.97
N ALA A 566 -28.64 -5.12 7.03
CA ALA A 566 -27.38 -5.54 6.42
C ALA A 566 -26.73 -4.40 5.63
N LYS A 567 -27.53 -3.63 4.86
CA LYS A 567 -27.06 -2.41 4.19
C LYS A 567 -26.60 -1.35 5.18
N LEU A 568 -27.34 -1.14 6.28
CA LEU A 568 -26.90 -0.23 7.35
C LEU A 568 -25.59 -0.69 7.99
N ALA A 569 -25.40 -1.99 8.19
CA ALA A 569 -24.20 -2.57 8.80
C ALA A 569 -22.94 -2.44 7.91
N LEU A 570 -23.06 -2.04 6.64
CA LEU A 570 -21.91 -1.68 5.79
C LEU A 570 -21.28 -0.33 6.18
N ILE A 571 -22.00 0.51 6.94
CA ILE A 571 -21.52 1.85 7.34
C ILE A 571 -20.16 1.80 8.07
N THR A 572 -19.86 0.69 8.77
CA THR A 572 -18.62 0.52 9.51
C THR A 572 -17.37 0.57 8.62
N SER A 573 -17.44 0.08 7.38
CA SER A 573 -16.34 0.22 6.41
C SER A 573 -16.10 1.69 6.06
N GLY A 574 -17.18 2.43 5.77
CA GLY A 574 -17.13 3.86 5.46
C GLY A 574 -16.59 4.70 6.62
N VAL A 575 -16.98 4.38 7.86
CA VAL A 575 -16.50 5.06 9.07
C VAL A 575 -15.00 4.85 9.25
N ARG A 576 -14.53 3.60 9.15
CA ARG A 576 -13.09 3.27 9.29
C ARG A 576 -12.23 3.99 8.26
N LEU A 577 -12.65 3.98 6.99
CA LEU A 577 -11.92 4.63 5.90
C LEU A 577 -11.97 6.15 5.99
N GLY A 578 -13.13 6.71 6.33
CA GLY A 578 -13.32 8.14 6.57
C GLY A 578 -12.43 8.66 7.70
N ALA A 579 -12.44 7.97 8.84
CA ALA A 579 -11.64 8.33 10.00
C ALA A 579 -10.14 8.30 9.69
N ARG A 580 -9.64 7.20 9.09
CA ARG A 580 -8.21 7.05 8.75
C ARG A 580 -7.77 8.12 7.76
N SER A 581 -8.55 8.35 6.72
CA SER A 581 -8.20 9.32 5.68
C SER A 581 -8.28 10.77 6.18
N GLU A 582 -9.30 11.13 6.95
CA GLU A 582 -9.38 12.45 7.56
C GLU A 582 -8.21 12.69 8.52
N ALA A 583 -7.87 11.69 9.35
CA ALA A 583 -6.73 11.77 10.26
C ALA A 583 -5.41 11.92 9.51
N THR A 584 -5.15 11.13 8.47
CA THR A 584 -3.95 11.27 7.63
C THR A 584 -3.86 12.67 7.02
N ILE A 585 -4.92 13.18 6.41
CA ILE A 585 -4.93 14.53 5.83
C ILE A 585 -4.63 15.58 6.92
N ALA A 586 -5.32 15.50 8.06
CA ALA A 586 -5.20 16.46 9.14
C ALA A 586 -3.80 16.48 9.75
N VAL A 587 -3.20 15.30 9.97
CA VAL A 587 -1.83 15.15 10.48
C VAL A 587 -0.81 15.74 9.50
N LEU A 588 -0.94 15.48 8.20
CA LEU A 588 -0.05 16.05 7.17
C LEU A 588 -0.14 17.58 7.10
N GLN A 589 -1.34 18.11 7.33
CA GLN A 589 -1.63 19.54 7.34
C GLN A 589 -1.39 20.21 8.69
N ALA A 590 -1.07 19.44 9.73
CA ALA A 590 -0.85 19.95 11.08
C ALA A 590 0.31 20.95 11.09
N LYS A 591 0.02 22.14 11.62
CA LYS A 591 1.01 23.20 11.76
C LYS A 591 2.07 22.80 12.78
N LYS A 592 3.23 23.43 12.70
CA LYS A 592 4.30 23.25 13.70
C LYS A 592 3.75 23.56 15.10
N GLY A 593 3.93 22.64 16.04
CA GLY A 593 3.46 22.77 17.43
C GLY A 593 2.04 22.27 17.69
N THR A 594 1.29 21.86 16.67
CA THR A 594 0.01 21.16 16.87
C THR A 594 0.27 19.73 17.33
N ASP A 595 -0.40 19.29 18.40
CA ASP A 595 -0.47 17.87 18.81
C ASP A 595 -1.24 17.07 17.76
N ALA A 596 -0.50 16.54 16.79
CA ALA A 596 -1.04 15.78 15.68
C ALA A 596 -1.51 14.38 16.11
N VAL A 597 -0.96 13.83 17.20
CA VAL A 597 -1.45 12.57 17.79
C VAL A 597 -2.82 12.80 18.43
N GLY A 598 -2.95 13.81 19.28
CA GLY A 598 -4.22 14.23 19.86
C GLY A 598 -5.27 14.55 18.79
N LEU A 599 -4.88 15.31 17.76
CA LEU A 599 -5.74 15.63 16.62
C LEU A 599 -6.27 14.37 15.90
N ALA A 600 -5.41 13.38 15.64
CA ALA A 600 -5.84 12.13 15.03
C ALA A 600 -6.81 11.34 15.93
N LYS A 601 -6.57 11.31 17.24
CA LYS A 601 -7.48 10.68 18.21
C LYS A 601 -8.84 11.38 18.25
N ASP A 602 -8.86 12.72 18.25
CA ASP A 602 -10.10 13.49 18.25
C ASP A 602 -10.92 13.28 16.97
N ILE A 603 -10.24 13.16 15.82
CA ILE A 603 -10.88 12.75 14.57
C ILE A 603 -11.46 11.34 14.73
N GLY A 604 -10.69 10.37 15.24
CA GLY A 604 -11.20 9.02 15.53
C GLY A 604 -12.48 9.04 16.37
N ARG A 605 -12.50 9.81 17.47
CA ARG A 605 -13.68 9.97 18.33
C ARG A 605 -14.85 10.63 17.60
N LYS A 606 -14.61 11.67 16.80
CA LYS A 606 -15.63 12.30 15.93
C LYS A 606 -16.29 11.27 15.00
N TRP A 607 -15.52 10.30 14.51
CA TRP A 607 -16.01 9.21 13.66
C TRP A 607 -16.57 8.01 14.46
N GLY A 608 -16.58 8.05 15.78
CA GLY A 608 -17.07 6.94 16.60
C GLY A 608 -16.13 5.74 16.66
N VAL A 609 -14.84 5.92 16.35
CA VAL A 609 -13.82 4.88 16.53
C VAL A 609 -13.70 4.57 18.03
N PRO A 610 -13.79 3.29 18.46
CA PRO A 610 -13.64 2.92 19.86
C PRO A 610 -12.31 3.38 20.45
N GLU A 611 -12.29 3.77 21.73
CA GLU A 611 -11.09 4.30 22.40
C GLU A 611 -9.89 3.32 22.29
N GLY A 612 -10.14 2.02 22.46
CA GLY A 612 -9.11 0.98 22.32
C GLY A 612 -8.56 0.78 20.90
N SER A 613 -9.17 1.41 19.88
CA SER A 613 -8.72 1.36 18.49
C SER A 613 -8.12 2.69 18.01
N LEU A 614 -8.07 3.73 18.85
CA LEU A 614 -7.54 5.03 18.46
C LEU A 614 -6.03 5.00 18.20
N ASP A 615 -5.26 4.19 18.93
CA ASP A 615 -3.82 4.08 18.68
C ASP A 615 -3.54 3.40 17.33
N ALA A 616 -4.33 2.42 16.93
CA ALA A 616 -4.25 1.84 15.60
C ALA A 616 -4.57 2.87 14.50
N LEU A 617 -5.54 3.76 14.74
CA LEU A 617 -5.84 4.88 13.85
C LEU A 617 -4.67 5.87 13.78
N VAL A 618 -4.08 6.25 14.91
CA VAL A 618 -2.88 7.11 14.96
C VAL A 618 -1.74 6.46 14.18
N ASN A 619 -1.41 5.21 14.47
CA ASN A 619 -0.35 4.48 13.77
C ASN A 619 -0.57 4.52 12.25
N ARG A 620 -1.81 4.33 11.80
CA ARG A 620 -2.17 4.44 10.37
C ARG A 620 -2.09 5.85 9.82
N ALA A 621 -2.48 6.88 10.58
CA ALA A 621 -2.44 8.27 10.13
C ALA A 621 -1.01 8.77 9.86
N PHE A 622 -0.02 8.21 10.55
CA PHE A 622 1.40 8.52 10.39
C PHE A 622 2.16 7.56 9.47
N ASN A 623 1.50 6.50 8.96
CA ASN A 623 2.07 5.47 8.08
C ASN A 623 2.03 5.86 6.57
N GLY A 624 2.23 7.13 6.24
CA GLY A 624 2.24 7.60 4.85
C GLY A 624 0.86 7.78 4.21
N LEU A 625 0.82 7.75 2.87
CA LEU A 625 -0.33 8.17 2.06
C LEU A 625 -1.19 7.01 1.52
N GLN A 626 -0.93 5.77 1.91
CA GLN A 626 -1.61 4.59 1.35
C GLN A 626 -3.15 4.72 1.31
N TYR A 627 -3.76 5.31 2.35
CA TYR A 627 -5.22 5.50 2.43
C TYR A 627 -5.78 6.49 1.40
N PHE A 628 -4.94 7.35 0.83
CA PHE A 628 -5.35 8.21 -0.27
C PHE A 628 -5.62 7.39 -1.53
N GLY A 629 -5.00 6.20 -1.67
CA GLY A 629 -5.22 5.27 -2.78
C GLY A 629 -6.65 4.75 -2.81
N TYR A 630 -7.18 4.37 -1.64
CA TYR A 630 -8.56 3.91 -1.49
C TYR A 630 -9.57 4.98 -1.92
N LEU A 631 -9.56 6.15 -1.27
CA LEU A 631 -10.58 7.17 -1.51
C LEU A 631 -10.36 7.98 -2.78
N GLY A 632 -9.12 8.37 -3.07
CA GLY A 632 -8.79 9.01 -4.35
C GLY A 632 -9.14 8.08 -5.51
N GLY A 633 -8.80 6.80 -5.36
CA GLY A 633 -9.09 5.76 -6.34
C GLY A 633 -10.59 5.60 -6.55
N ALA A 634 -11.34 5.46 -5.46
CA ALA A 634 -12.78 5.29 -5.53
C ALA A 634 -13.48 6.47 -6.21
N VAL A 635 -13.06 7.70 -5.92
CA VAL A 635 -13.58 8.89 -6.60
C VAL A 635 -13.29 8.86 -8.10
N GLN A 636 -12.04 8.61 -8.48
CA GLN A 636 -11.64 8.60 -9.88
C GLN A 636 -12.35 7.48 -10.65
N PHE A 637 -12.41 6.29 -10.06
CA PHE A 637 -13.06 5.14 -10.67
C PHE A 637 -14.57 5.33 -10.77
N GLY A 638 -15.23 5.78 -9.70
CA GLY A 638 -16.67 6.09 -9.68
C GLY A 638 -17.06 7.13 -10.71
N SER A 639 -16.33 8.24 -10.80
CA SER A 639 -16.59 9.28 -11.81
C SER A 639 -16.33 8.80 -13.26
N THR A 640 -15.45 7.82 -13.44
CA THR A 640 -15.23 7.17 -14.73
C THR A 640 -16.38 6.23 -15.08
N LEU A 641 -16.86 5.44 -14.11
CA LEU A 641 -18.06 4.62 -14.27
C LEU A 641 -19.30 5.46 -14.63
N ASP A 642 -19.52 6.59 -13.94
CA ASP A 642 -20.64 7.49 -14.24
C ASP A 642 -20.56 8.04 -15.67
N TRP A 643 -19.36 8.46 -16.09
CA TRP A 643 -19.14 8.93 -17.45
C TRP A 643 -19.40 7.80 -18.47
N LEU A 644 -18.85 6.61 -18.26
CA LEU A 644 -19.05 5.46 -19.13
C LEU A 644 -20.52 5.03 -19.18
N GLN A 645 -21.23 5.08 -18.05
CA GLN A 645 -22.65 4.75 -17.98
C GLN A 645 -23.46 5.67 -18.91
N ALA A 646 -23.14 6.98 -18.89
CA ALA A 646 -23.78 7.98 -19.73
C ALA A 646 -23.44 7.83 -21.22
N GLN A 647 -22.21 7.40 -21.56
CA GLN A 647 -21.77 7.23 -22.96
C GLN A 647 -22.21 5.91 -23.59
N VAL A 648 -22.15 4.82 -22.82
CA VAL A 648 -22.46 3.45 -23.28
C VAL A 648 -23.95 3.21 -23.29
N GLN A 649 -24.66 3.67 -22.25
CA GLN A 649 -26.08 3.42 -22.01
C GLN A 649 -26.46 1.94 -22.17
N PRO A 650 -25.92 1.04 -21.32
CA PRO A 650 -26.16 -0.40 -21.40
C PRO A 650 -27.65 -0.76 -21.50
N ARG A 651 -27.99 -1.73 -22.37
CA ARG A 651 -29.37 -2.21 -22.49
C ARG A 651 -29.85 -2.88 -21.19
N GLY A 652 -31.18 -2.85 -20.98
CA GLY A 652 -31.81 -3.52 -19.86
C GLY A 652 -31.56 -2.86 -18.50
N GLY A 653 -31.12 -1.60 -18.47
CA GLY A 653 -30.89 -0.86 -17.23
C GLY A 653 -29.69 -1.37 -16.42
N LYS A 654 -28.75 -2.09 -17.06
CA LYS A 654 -27.53 -2.53 -16.39
C LYS A 654 -26.74 -1.31 -15.89
N VAL A 655 -26.29 -1.41 -14.64
CA VAL A 655 -25.42 -0.42 -14.00
C VAL A 655 -23.99 -0.89 -14.18
N LEU A 656 -23.13 -0.03 -14.72
CA LEU A 656 -21.70 -0.25 -14.79
C LEU A 656 -21.11 -0.23 -13.38
N ASP A 657 -20.34 -1.27 -13.08
CA ASP A 657 -19.59 -1.43 -11.85
C ASP A 657 -18.27 -2.16 -12.16
N PRO A 658 -17.35 -2.28 -11.18
CA PRO A 658 -16.04 -2.89 -11.43
C PRO A 658 -16.11 -4.31 -12.00
N PHE A 659 -17.03 -5.16 -11.53
CA PHE A 659 -17.16 -6.52 -12.03
C PHE A 659 -17.74 -6.55 -13.45
N LEU A 660 -18.70 -5.69 -13.78
CA LEU A 660 -19.20 -5.62 -15.15
C LEU A 660 -18.13 -5.14 -16.15
N LEU A 661 -17.25 -4.23 -15.72
CA LEU A 661 -16.08 -3.84 -16.51
C LEU A 661 -15.10 -5.02 -16.71
N GLN A 662 -14.80 -5.77 -15.64
CA GLN A 662 -13.96 -6.98 -15.72
C GLN A 662 -14.58 -8.04 -16.64
N ALA A 663 -15.87 -8.34 -16.48
CA ALA A 663 -16.61 -9.30 -17.30
C ALA A 663 -16.62 -8.90 -18.78
N SER A 664 -16.60 -7.59 -19.06
CA SER A 664 -16.55 -7.03 -20.40
C SER A 664 -15.12 -6.97 -21.00
N GLY A 665 -14.10 -7.38 -20.25
CA GLY A 665 -12.70 -7.34 -20.68
C GLY A 665 -12.08 -5.94 -20.66
N VAL A 666 -12.65 -4.99 -19.91
CA VAL A 666 -12.17 -3.60 -19.81
C VAL A 666 -11.99 -3.18 -18.33
N PRO A 667 -11.17 -3.89 -17.54
CA PRO A 667 -11.08 -3.69 -16.09
C PRO A 667 -10.53 -2.31 -15.67
N THR A 668 -9.79 -1.64 -16.55
CA THR A 668 -9.28 -0.26 -16.39
C THR A 668 -9.78 0.65 -17.51
N ALA A 669 -11.09 0.71 -17.70
CA ALA A 669 -11.70 1.59 -18.70
C ALA A 669 -11.30 3.06 -18.46
N GLY A 670 -10.82 3.71 -19.52
CA GLY A 670 -10.54 5.14 -19.53
C GLY A 670 -11.75 5.97 -19.96
N ARG A 671 -11.66 7.28 -19.81
CA ARG A 671 -12.64 8.23 -20.38
C ARG A 671 -12.33 8.51 -21.85
N ASP A 672 -12.37 7.47 -22.68
CA ASP A 672 -11.96 7.54 -24.09
C ASP A 672 -12.93 6.78 -25.02
N ALA A 673 -12.80 7.04 -26.32
CA ALA A 673 -13.64 6.45 -27.35
C ALA A 673 -13.42 4.93 -27.48
N GLU A 674 -12.22 4.43 -27.18
CA GLU A 674 -11.88 3.01 -27.28
C GLU A 674 -12.63 2.20 -26.21
N SER A 675 -12.59 2.66 -24.96
CA SER A 675 -13.31 2.07 -23.83
C SER A 675 -14.81 2.07 -24.08
N VAL A 676 -15.36 3.17 -24.59
CA VAL A 676 -16.78 3.26 -24.97
C VAL A 676 -17.13 2.28 -26.08
N ALA A 677 -16.30 2.17 -27.13
CA ALA A 677 -16.55 1.25 -28.24
C ALA A 677 -16.53 -0.22 -27.79
N LYS A 678 -15.52 -0.60 -26.97
CA LYS A 678 -15.42 -1.95 -26.40
C LYS A 678 -16.63 -2.30 -25.55
N LEU A 679 -17.05 -1.39 -24.66
CA LEU A 679 -18.21 -1.62 -23.81
C LEU A 679 -19.52 -1.67 -24.61
N LYS A 680 -19.70 -0.82 -25.63
CA LYS A 680 -20.88 -0.88 -26.51
C LYS A 680 -20.96 -2.19 -27.30
N ALA A 681 -19.82 -2.76 -27.70
CA ALA A 681 -19.80 -4.04 -28.40
C ALA A 681 -20.31 -5.20 -27.52
N VAL A 682 -20.14 -5.10 -26.20
CA VAL A 682 -20.53 -6.14 -25.22
C VAL A 682 -21.91 -5.86 -24.60
N LEU A 683 -22.24 -4.59 -24.35
CA LEU A 683 -23.38 -4.16 -23.52
C LEU A 683 -24.48 -3.40 -24.29
N GLY A 684 -24.23 -3.05 -25.55
CA GLY A 684 -25.04 -2.14 -26.36
C GLY A 684 -26.20 -2.75 -27.14
#